data_AF-A0A497G5T3-F1
#
_entry.id   AF-A0A497G5T3-F1
#
_cell.length_a   1.000
_cell.length_b   1.000
_cell.length_c   1.000
_cell.angle_alpha   90.00
_cell.angle_beta   90.00
_cell.angle_gamma   90.00
#
_symmetry.space_group_name_H-M   'P 1'
#
loop_
_entity.id
_entity.type
_entity.pdbx_description
1 polymer ?
#
loop_
_entity_poly.entity_id
_entity_poly.type
_entity_poly.pdbx_seq_one_letter_code
_entity_poly.pdbx_strand_id
1 'polypeptide(L)'
;VLLDFNADKWVNAFKLGAHAVVFIDSYPMTRFDAISKVLTVPVNFPRAYLPGREGLLLKERVQSGDEVLARLNINMKWITVKVPNIIGVIRGREIEDEIIVVSSYYDTWSITPALAPGADESTGISSLLWFAKYLVENPPKRTVWLVALSGHWQFLAGAREFVEKFFFEEEKKIMLFISLDLSTDTNKIGTLYASRAYYSGGSSKYPKYAKWLMPRIWSEIIPALEQQTGRRYRDEIVENGILQVGWDLLVPSPYYLDCEAFSIANGLGLGLHTTRCFRRSWHTPMSTLETVNFDNLVPQLEAAFAISYGLIESERIDMSWEEIKPQRLYVLAGLGSGFLTVYGQVRLYNSSKMWYQPVTSKEGQILIDIVYQSGYYDPFRHIIVEANDDGSFEVHGIAALTNYGGEWGARFGEVYNRILIQGYVLDWETGKLKLSPDLGPYGSGSFPLIFIADYHPKPLFPVVFESRPLVIFDLLDPRTLNSLIYLDPATLLPRYTVPWTLSVYDIKSWEMPIRYYIVADPRNEIAVIFLEPGTYTGLILKTGIDYAITGILVNATPDSPLGEGFSIEPGIEELRVPLTAIQFAKDMYILTSTRLDKVRRYQVRDYVTEYLSNKSDSLYDEMLAAVRNNNYSYAYSLAYALWSLQSQCYISTRELISNVENSGLVFFVLLIPFVYVLERALYHGRGLKSSLFILLSYMALILMFWFIHPSMEIMHGWPIPLAGVSLLILSSLLMYFTLNETKLVLSRLKEKVIGKHEIERPTTALLASFTSMGLENIKRRKIRSTLILTTITLITLSLTLFTSTVSMPFVKSSEVESPESRYSGILLKREFGQPSAYINDRLKLLARALIGDESRIVVAERVWYYPPLLFLGYTELKSSTTSTEILAVAGLSPREPLMSEEVIMGRWFEPYDENVCILTSSLAELLNVSVGDTVEFQGLKLTVIG
;
A
#
# COMPACT_ATOMS: atom_id res chain seq x y z
N VAL A 1 -12.93 -14.68 -20.66
CA VAL A 1 -11.57 -15.08 -21.14
C VAL A 1 -11.19 -16.38 -20.47
N LEU A 2 -10.60 -17.32 -21.22
CA LEU A 2 -10.06 -18.57 -20.70
C LEU A 2 -8.56 -18.37 -20.41
N LEU A 3 -8.10 -18.73 -19.21
CA LEU A 3 -6.69 -18.60 -18.81
C LEU A 3 -6.22 -19.87 -18.09
N ASP A 4 -4.94 -20.22 -18.26
CA ASP A 4 -4.30 -21.22 -17.40
C ASP A 4 -4.24 -20.71 -15.95
N PHE A 5 -4.35 -21.60 -14.96
CA PHE A 5 -4.42 -21.19 -13.55
C PHE A 5 -3.16 -20.45 -13.07
N ASN A 6 -1.97 -20.80 -13.56
CA ASN A 6 -0.72 -20.11 -13.27
C ASN A 6 -0.60 -18.72 -13.94
N ALA A 7 -1.62 -18.25 -14.68
CA ALA A 7 -1.63 -16.88 -15.20
C ALA A 7 -1.72 -15.86 -14.06
N ASP A 8 -0.69 -15.02 -13.95
CA ASP A 8 -0.51 -14.00 -12.93
C ASP A 8 -1.16 -12.65 -13.32
N LYS A 9 -1.17 -12.31 -14.61
CA LYS A 9 -1.70 -11.04 -15.14
C LYS A 9 -3.17 -11.11 -15.57
N TRP A 10 -4.00 -11.89 -14.87
CA TRP A 10 -5.42 -12.07 -15.19
C TRP A 10 -6.24 -10.76 -15.09
N VAL A 11 -5.81 -9.80 -14.27
CA VAL A 11 -6.39 -8.45 -14.18
C VAL A 11 -6.32 -7.72 -15.54
N ASN A 12 -5.40 -8.10 -16.43
CA ASN A 12 -5.39 -7.58 -17.80
C ASN A 12 -6.64 -7.99 -18.60
N ALA A 13 -7.22 -9.16 -18.35
CA ALA A 13 -8.50 -9.49 -18.97
C ALA A 13 -9.60 -8.53 -18.48
N PHE A 14 -9.61 -8.23 -17.18
CA PHE A 14 -10.57 -7.31 -16.59
C PHE A 14 -10.43 -5.89 -17.17
N LYS A 15 -9.22 -5.34 -17.24
CA LYS A 15 -8.96 -3.99 -17.77
C LYS A 15 -9.26 -3.83 -19.27
N LEU A 16 -9.18 -4.93 -20.03
CA LEU A 16 -9.48 -4.99 -21.46
C LEU A 16 -10.99 -5.16 -21.74
N GLY A 17 -11.83 -5.18 -20.71
CA GLY A 17 -13.29 -5.26 -20.87
C GLY A 17 -13.86 -6.68 -20.92
N ALA A 18 -13.11 -7.69 -20.46
CA ALA A 18 -13.71 -9.00 -20.24
C ALA A 18 -14.88 -8.90 -19.25
N HIS A 19 -15.88 -9.77 -19.42
CA HIS A 19 -17.00 -9.86 -18.47
C HIS A 19 -16.72 -10.84 -17.33
N ALA A 20 -15.85 -11.84 -17.57
CA ALA A 20 -15.44 -12.85 -16.60
C ALA A 20 -14.15 -13.54 -17.04
N VAL A 21 -13.50 -14.22 -16.09
CA VAL A 21 -12.38 -15.14 -16.34
C VAL A 21 -12.75 -16.55 -15.90
N VAL A 22 -12.40 -17.53 -16.74
CA VAL A 22 -12.47 -18.96 -16.43
C VAL A 22 -11.03 -19.49 -16.41
N PHE A 23 -10.59 -19.97 -15.26
CA PHE A 23 -9.29 -20.61 -15.09
C PHE A 23 -9.39 -22.11 -15.36
N ILE A 24 -8.38 -22.69 -16.00
CA ILE A 24 -8.25 -24.14 -16.25
C ILE A 24 -6.96 -24.67 -15.63
N ASP A 25 -6.86 -25.98 -15.49
CA ASP A 25 -5.70 -26.64 -14.90
C ASP A 25 -4.38 -26.24 -15.56
N SER A 26 -3.41 -25.91 -14.71
CA SER A 26 -2.00 -25.78 -15.04
C SER A 26 -1.20 -26.56 -14.01
N TYR A 27 -0.17 -27.28 -14.44
CA TYR A 27 0.73 -27.99 -13.54
C TYR A 27 2.16 -27.47 -13.72
N PRO A 28 2.88 -27.15 -12.63
CA PRO A 28 2.42 -27.16 -11.24
C PRO A 28 1.45 -26.00 -10.91
N MET A 29 0.60 -26.19 -9.91
CA MET A 29 -0.26 -25.15 -9.33
C MET A 29 0.26 -24.81 -7.94
N THR A 30 0.47 -23.52 -7.66
CA THR A 30 1.06 -23.09 -6.38
C THR A 30 0.16 -22.16 -5.56
N ARG A 31 0.45 -22.07 -4.26
CA ARG A 31 -0.12 -21.08 -3.32
C ARG A 31 0.03 -19.66 -3.84
N PHE A 32 1.15 -19.32 -4.49
CA PHE A 32 1.36 -18.00 -5.07
C PHE A 32 0.40 -17.72 -6.23
N ASP A 33 0.13 -18.73 -7.06
CA ASP A 33 -0.88 -18.64 -8.11
C ASP A 33 -2.26 -18.43 -7.49
N ALA A 34 -2.63 -19.19 -6.46
CA ALA A 34 -3.92 -19.03 -5.78
C ALA A 34 -4.08 -17.63 -5.17
N ILE A 35 -3.08 -17.15 -4.43
CA ILE A 35 -3.11 -15.83 -3.77
C ILE A 35 -3.07 -14.68 -4.77
N SER A 36 -2.47 -14.82 -5.96
CA SER A 36 -2.49 -13.79 -7.00
C SER A 36 -3.88 -13.52 -7.59
N LYS A 37 -4.86 -14.39 -7.33
CA LYS A 37 -6.26 -14.23 -7.75
C LYS A 37 -7.12 -13.52 -6.73
N VAL A 38 -6.59 -13.20 -5.55
CA VAL A 38 -7.29 -12.42 -4.51
C VAL A 38 -7.14 -10.93 -4.80
N LEU A 39 -8.23 -10.19 -4.65
CA LEU A 39 -8.26 -8.73 -4.71
C LEU A 39 -8.67 -8.21 -3.33
N THR A 40 -8.04 -7.14 -2.85
CA THR A 40 -8.39 -6.49 -1.56
C THR A 40 -9.45 -5.40 -1.73
N VAL A 41 -10.01 -5.28 -2.94
CA VAL A 41 -11.06 -4.32 -3.28
C VAL A 41 -12.35 -5.05 -3.71
N PRO A 42 -13.52 -4.53 -3.31
CA PRO A 42 -14.82 -5.10 -3.67
C PRO A 42 -15.21 -4.75 -5.12
N VAL A 43 -14.78 -5.57 -6.09
CA VAL A 43 -15.16 -5.45 -7.51
C VAL A 43 -16.09 -6.57 -7.96
N ASN A 44 -17.05 -6.26 -8.82
CA ASN A 44 -17.96 -7.26 -9.38
C ASN A 44 -17.38 -7.93 -10.65
N PHE A 45 -16.30 -8.70 -10.49
CA PHE A 45 -15.68 -9.44 -11.60
C PHE A 45 -15.72 -10.96 -11.37
N PRO A 46 -16.64 -11.67 -12.03
CA PRO A 46 -16.79 -13.11 -11.87
C PRO A 46 -15.54 -13.89 -12.31
N ARG A 47 -15.12 -14.82 -11.45
CA ARG A 47 -14.01 -15.75 -11.65
C ARG A 47 -14.52 -17.17 -11.43
N ALA A 48 -14.27 -18.06 -12.38
CA ALA A 48 -14.58 -19.47 -12.27
C ALA A 48 -13.31 -20.30 -12.46
N TYR A 49 -13.31 -21.50 -11.91
CA TYR A 49 -12.29 -22.51 -12.14
C TYR A 49 -12.95 -23.77 -12.69
N LEU A 50 -12.42 -24.28 -13.80
CA LEU A 50 -12.91 -25.46 -14.51
C LEU A 50 -11.81 -26.53 -14.49
N PRO A 51 -11.88 -27.51 -13.57
CA PRO A 51 -10.83 -28.49 -13.39
C PRO A 51 -10.84 -29.59 -14.47
N GLY A 52 -9.70 -30.24 -14.63
CA GLY A 52 -9.53 -31.49 -15.35
C GLY A 52 -9.80 -31.43 -16.86
N ARG A 53 -10.36 -32.53 -17.36
CA ARG A 53 -10.55 -32.78 -18.80
C ARG A 53 -11.46 -31.76 -19.48
N GLU A 54 -12.44 -31.21 -18.77
CA GLU A 54 -13.39 -30.25 -19.33
C GLU A 54 -12.71 -28.92 -19.70
N GLY A 55 -11.80 -28.44 -18.84
CA GLY A 55 -10.98 -27.26 -19.11
C GLY A 55 -10.06 -27.44 -20.32
N LEU A 56 -9.39 -28.60 -20.40
CA LEU A 56 -8.52 -28.95 -21.52
C LEU A 56 -9.29 -29.07 -22.84
N LEU A 57 -10.46 -29.71 -22.84
CA LEU A 57 -11.32 -29.81 -24.03
C LEU A 57 -11.75 -28.41 -24.53
N LEU A 58 -12.09 -27.52 -23.61
CA LEU A 58 -12.44 -26.14 -23.95
C LEU A 58 -11.24 -25.39 -24.55
N LYS A 59 -10.03 -25.58 -23.99
CA LYS A 59 -8.78 -25.04 -24.53
C LYS A 59 -8.53 -25.52 -25.96
N GLU A 60 -8.64 -26.83 -26.20
CA GLU A 60 -8.44 -27.45 -27.52
C GLU A 60 -9.41 -26.89 -28.57
N ARG A 61 -10.71 -26.78 -28.25
CA ARG A 61 -11.70 -26.20 -29.18
C ARG A 61 -11.39 -24.76 -29.54
N VAL A 62 -11.10 -23.92 -28.54
CA VAL A 62 -10.74 -22.51 -28.79
C VAL A 62 -9.47 -22.41 -29.63
N GLN A 63 -8.46 -23.25 -29.38
CA GLN A 63 -7.23 -23.27 -30.16
C GLN A 63 -7.43 -23.76 -31.61
N SER A 64 -8.43 -24.60 -31.86
CA SER A 64 -8.78 -25.06 -33.22
C SER A 64 -9.47 -24.00 -34.09
N GLY A 65 -9.80 -22.84 -33.52
CA GLY A 65 -10.45 -21.73 -34.22
C GLY A 65 -11.98 -21.74 -34.13
N ASP A 66 -12.56 -22.63 -33.32
CA ASP A 66 -14.00 -22.69 -33.10
C ASP A 66 -14.50 -21.43 -32.38
N GLU A 67 -15.59 -20.83 -32.88
CA GLU A 67 -16.33 -19.81 -32.14
C GLU A 67 -17.17 -20.49 -31.03
N VAL A 68 -16.69 -20.40 -29.78
CA VAL A 68 -17.37 -20.99 -28.62
C VAL A 68 -18.15 -19.90 -27.87
N LEU A 69 -19.48 -20.01 -27.89
CA LEU A 69 -20.36 -19.22 -27.03
C LEU A 69 -20.53 -19.93 -25.67
N ALA A 70 -20.09 -19.27 -24.60
CA ALA A 70 -20.23 -19.77 -23.23
C ALA A 70 -21.18 -18.88 -22.41
N ARG A 71 -22.02 -19.50 -21.58
CA ARG A 71 -22.82 -18.82 -20.56
C ARG A 71 -22.31 -19.22 -19.19
N LEU A 72 -21.83 -18.25 -18.43
CA LEU A 72 -21.39 -18.44 -17.05
C LEU A 72 -22.47 -17.90 -16.10
N ASN A 73 -22.98 -18.75 -15.21
CA ASN A 73 -23.90 -18.36 -14.15
C ASN A 73 -23.24 -18.61 -12.80
N ILE A 74 -22.94 -17.54 -12.06
CA ILE A 74 -22.32 -17.59 -10.73
C ILE A 74 -23.23 -16.86 -9.77
N ASN A 75 -23.66 -17.54 -8.71
CA ASN A 75 -24.48 -16.99 -7.64
C ASN A 75 -23.81 -17.27 -6.29
N MET A 76 -22.63 -16.67 -6.09
CA MET A 76 -21.86 -16.87 -4.87
C MET A 76 -22.31 -15.86 -3.80
N LYS A 77 -22.61 -16.34 -2.60
CA LYS A 77 -23.19 -15.54 -1.51
C LYS A 77 -22.38 -15.67 -0.23
N TRP A 78 -22.35 -14.60 0.56
CA TRP A 78 -21.88 -14.65 1.94
C TRP A 78 -22.92 -15.35 2.81
N ILE A 79 -22.47 -16.32 3.59
CA ILE A 79 -23.33 -17.06 4.51
C ILE A 79 -22.66 -17.11 5.88
N THR A 80 -23.44 -16.82 6.92
CA THR A 80 -23.01 -17.06 8.30
C THR A 80 -23.30 -18.50 8.67
N VAL A 81 -22.25 -19.24 9.03
CA VAL A 81 -22.33 -20.64 9.44
C VAL A 81 -21.76 -20.80 10.83
N LYS A 82 -22.45 -21.56 11.69
CA LYS A 82 -21.94 -21.90 13.01
C LYS A 82 -21.07 -23.14 12.90
N VAL A 83 -19.78 -22.98 13.20
CA VAL A 83 -18.78 -24.06 13.17
C VAL A 83 -18.26 -24.30 14.59
N PRO A 84 -18.20 -25.55 15.08
CA PRO A 84 -17.78 -25.82 16.46
C PRO A 84 -16.26 -25.93 16.60
N ASN A 85 -15.72 -25.41 17.70
CA ASN A 85 -14.45 -25.94 18.21
C ASN A 85 -14.73 -27.24 18.98
N ILE A 86 -13.90 -28.27 18.75
CA ILE A 86 -14.06 -29.58 19.40
C ILE A 86 -13.00 -29.71 20.49
N ILE A 87 -13.43 -30.00 21.72
CA ILE A 87 -12.55 -30.09 22.89
C ILE A 87 -12.64 -31.49 23.48
N GLY A 88 -11.54 -32.24 23.41
CA GLY A 88 -11.34 -33.49 24.16
C GLY A 88 -10.60 -33.19 25.47
N VAL A 89 -11.08 -33.72 26.59
CA VAL A 89 -10.46 -33.50 27.91
C VAL A 89 -9.91 -34.82 28.44
N ILE A 90 -8.60 -34.85 28.71
CA ILE A 90 -7.94 -35.94 29.41
C ILE A 90 -7.54 -35.43 30.78
N ARG A 91 -8.10 -36.03 31.84
CA ARG A 91 -7.84 -35.61 33.22
C ARG A 91 -6.41 -35.96 33.62
N GLY A 92 -5.75 -35.03 34.32
CA GLY A 92 -4.43 -35.26 34.87
C GLY A 92 -4.48 -36.31 35.98
N ARG A 93 -3.47 -37.18 36.07
CA ARG A 93 -3.36 -38.17 37.15
C ARG A 93 -2.93 -37.58 38.49
N GLU A 94 -2.28 -36.41 38.47
CA GLU A 94 -1.70 -35.76 39.66
C GLU A 94 -2.18 -34.30 39.82
N ILE A 95 -2.31 -33.56 38.72
CA ILE A 95 -2.62 -32.12 38.73
C ILE A 95 -3.84 -31.86 37.84
N GLU A 96 -5.02 -31.81 38.45
CA GLU A 96 -6.29 -31.69 37.71
C GLU A 96 -6.69 -30.23 37.40
N ASP A 97 -6.31 -29.29 38.26
CA ASP A 97 -6.75 -27.88 38.21
C ASP A 97 -5.97 -27.00 37.22
N GLU A 98 -4.87 -27.51 36.67
CA GLU A 98 -4.05 -26.82 35.67
C GLU A 98 -4.24 -27.47 34.31
N ILE A 99 -4.53 -26.63 33.31
CA ILE A 99 -4.80 -27.10 31.94
C ILE A 99 -3.63 -26.76 31.03
N ILE A 100 -3.19 -27.74 30.25
CA ILE A 100 -2.36 -27.50 29.06
C ILE A 100 -3.22 -27.80 27.83
N VAL A 101 -3.33 -26.82 26.94
CA VAL A 101 -4.01 -27.00 25.65
C VAL A 101 -2.99 -27.48 24.62
N VAL A 102 -3.35 -28.52 23.87
CA VAL A 102 -2.70 -28.89 22.61
C VAL A 102 -3.74 -28.78 21.52
N SER A 103 -3.50 -27.96 20.51
CA SER A 103 -4.46 -27.65 19.48
C SER A 103 -3.92 -27.88 18.08
N SER A 104 -4.83 -28.01 17.14
CA SER A 104 -4.58 -27.86 15.71
C SER A 104 -5.89 -27.43 15.06
N TYR A 105 -5.83 -26.70 13.96
CA TYR A 105 -7.03 -26.35 13.20
C TYR A 105 -7.42 -27.50 12.28
N TYR A 106 -8.72 -27.62 11.99
CA TYR A 106 -9.26 -28.67 11.12
C TYR A 106 -9.94 -28.13 9.86
N ASP A 107 -10.10 -26.82 9.74
CA ASP A 107 -10.54 -26.17 8.51
C ASP A 107 -9.38 -25.92 7.54
N THR A 108 -9.69 -25.67 6.28
CA THR A 108 -8.70 -25.33 5.25
C THR A 108 -9.29 -24.28 4.32
N TRP A 109 -8.43 -23.53 3.63
CA TRP A 109 -8.85 -22.54 2.64
C TRP A 109 -8.40 -22.94 1.24
N SER A 110 -9.21 -22.60 0.25
CA SER A 110 -8.85 -22.70 -1.17
C SER A 110 -9.42 -21.50 -1.90
N ILE A 111 -8.69 -21.02 -2.91
CA ILE A 111 -9.18 -19.96 -3.80
C ILE A 111 -10.45 -20.39 -4.55
N THR A 112 -10.71 -21.70 -4.65
CA THR A 112 -11.98 -22.27 -5.10
C THR A 112 -12.70 -22.87 -3.90
N PRO A 113 -13.61 -22.15 -3.22
CA PRO A 113 -14.19 -22.61 -1.95
C PRO A 113 -14.87 -23.98 -1.99
N ALA A 114 -15.43 -24.37 -3.16
CA ALA A 114 -16.05 -25.69 -3.34
C ALA A 114 -15.03 -26.86 -3.42
N LEU A 115 -13.74 -26.57 -3.65
CA LEU A 115 -12.66 -27.53 -3.79
C LEU A 115 -11.49 -27.13 -2.88
N ALA A 116 -11.62 -27.50 -1.59
CA ALA A 116 -10.62 -27.23 -0.55
C ALA A 116 -10.17 -28.55 0.11
N PRO A 117 -9.38 -29.40 -0.59
CA PRO A 117 -8.96 -30.71 -0.06
C PRO A 117 -7.99 -30.62 1.12
N GLY A 118 -7.05 -29.67 1.12
CA GLY A 118 -6.18 -29.35 2.26
C GLY A 118 -5.38 -30.53 2.84
N ALA A 119 -4.92 -31.47 2.02
CA ALA A 119 -4.33 -32.72 2.52
C ALA A 119 -3.06 -32.50 3.37
N ASP A 120 -2.15 -31.63 2.93
CA ASP A 120 -0.94 -31.30 3.70
C ASP A 120 -1.27 -30.54 5.00
N GLU A 121 -2.20 -29.57 4.94
CA GLU A 121 -2.71 -28.83 6.10
C GLU A 121 -3.33 -29.78 7.15
N SER A 122 -3.99 -30.85 6.71
CA SER A 122 -4.64 -31.83 7.59
C SER A 122 -3.66 -32.65 8.45
N THR A 123 -2.36 -32.56 8.20
CA THR A 123 -1.35 -33.27 8.99
C THR A 123 -1.33 -32.82 10.44
N GLY A 124 -1.59 -31.54 10.73
CA GLY A 124 -1.71 -31.02 12.09
C GLY A 124 -2.83 -31.69 12.89
N ILE A 125 -4.07 -31.65 12.37
CA ILE A 125 -5.23 -32.26 13.05
C ILE A 125 -5.11 -33.80 13.13
N SER A 126 -4.58 -34.43 12.09
CA SER A 126 -4.30 -35.88 12.11
C SER A 126 -3.33 -36.25 13.23
N SER A 127 -2.31 -35.41 13.44
CA SER A 127 -1.33 -35.57 14.50
C SER A 127 -1.93 -35.35 15.89
N LEU A 128 -2.83 -34.37 16.03
CA LEU A 128 -3.57 -34.14 17.28
C LEU A 128 -4.42 -35.35 17.66
N LEU A 129 -5.13 -35.96 16.70
CA LEU A 129 -5.94 -37.16 16.93
C LEU A 129 -5.08 -38.37 17.31
N TRP A 130 -3.91 -38.52 16.69
CA TRP A 130 -2.96 -39.56 17.06
C TRP A 130 -2.40 -39.35 18.48
N PHE A 131 -2.03 -38.11 18.81
CA PHE A 131 -1.54 -37.75 20.14
C PHE A 131 -2.62 -37.96 21.22
N ALA A 132 -3.88 -37.69 20.89
CA ALA A 132 -5.03 -37.99 21.76
C ALA A 132 -5.10 -39.47 22.13
N LYS A 133 -4.96 -40.36 21.14
CA LYS A 133 -4.95 -41.81 21.38
C LYS A 133 -3.81 -42.20 22.32
N TYR A 134 -2.61 -41.67 22.10
CA TYR A 134 -1.46 -41.93 22.95
C TYR A 134 -1.69 -41.49 24.40
N LEU A 135 -2.24 -40.30 24.63
CA LEU A 135 -2.51 -39.77 25.98
C LEU A 135 -3.64 -40.51 26.71
N VAL A 136 -4.59 -41.12 25.99
CA VAL A 136 -5.61 -41.97 26.62
C VAL A 136 -4.99 -43.26 27.15
N GLU A 137 -4.07 -43.86 26.39
CA GLU A 137 -3.32 -45.06 26.80
C GLU A 137 -2.28 -44.73 27.88
N ASN A 138 -1.78 -43.49 27.90
CA ASN A 138 -0.76 -43.00 28.83
C ASN A 138 -1.21 -41.68 29.50
N PRO A 139 -2.13 -41.74 30.49
CA PRO A 139 -2.72 -40.54 31.10
C PRO A 139 -1.67 -39.57 31.65
N PRO A 140 -1.71 -38.28 31.27
CA PRO A 140 -0.71 -37.28 31.63
C PRO A 140 -0.77 -36.83 33.10
N LYS A 141 0.32 -36.29 33.66
CA LYS A 141 0.33 -35.66 35.00
C LYS A 141 -0.70 -34.56 35.16
N ARG A 142 -0.75 -33.62 34.19
CA ARG A 142 -1.68 -32.49 34.16
C ARG A 142 -2.90 -32.76 33.28
N THR A 143 -4.01 -32.07 33.56
CA THR A 143 -5.16 -32.07 32.66
C THR A 143 -4.76 -31.50 31.30
N VAL A 144 -5.07 -32.25 30.25
CA VAL A 144 -4.80 -31.83 28.85
C VAL A 144 -6.12 -31.61 28.14
N TRP A 145 -6.23 -30.47 27.47
CA TRP A 145 -7.31 -30.18 26.54
C TRP A 145 -6.78 -30.31 25.12
N LEU A 146 -7.34 -31.22 24.36
CA LEU A 146 -7.07 -31.45 22.95
C LEU A 146 -8.11 -30.66 22.16
N VAL A 147 -7.69 -29.59 21.49
CA VAL A 147 -8.63 -28.62 20.89
C VAL A 147 -8.48 -28.62 19.37
N ALA A 148 -9.48 -29.12 18.67
CA ALA A 148 -9.60 -28.95 17.22
C ALA A 148 -10.31 -27.61 16.95
N LEU A 149 -9.57 -26.65 16.42
CA LEU A 149 -10.04 -25.28 16.17
C LEU A 149 -10.63 -25.14 14.76
N SER A 150 -11.62 -24.26 14.64
CA SER A 150 -12.22 -23.88 13.35
C SER A 150 -11.90 -22.43 13.00
N GLY A 151 -12.03 -22.07 11.72
CA GLY A 151 -11.89 -20.69 11.25
C GLY A 151 -10.47 -20.14 11.36
N HIS A 152 -9.44 -20.99 11.17
CA HIS A 152 -8.04 -20.57 11.16
C HIS A 152 -7.79 -19.48 10.13
N TRP A 153 -8.26 -19.71 8.90
CA TRP A 153 -8.14 -18.77 7.78
C TRP A 153 -9.14 -17.60 7.83
N GLN A 154 -9.95 -17.50 8.90
CA GLN A 154 -10.85 -16.36 9.19
C GLN A 154 -10.30 -15.51 10.35
N PHE A 155 -9.02 -15.19 10.26
CA PHE A 155 -8.24 -14.53 11.30
C PHE A 155 -8.43 -15.19 12.67
N LEU A 156 -8.13 -16.50 12.72
CA LEU A 156 -8.11 -17.31 13.94
C LEU A 156 -9.44 -17.27 14.71
N ALA A 157 -10.58 -17.25 14.00
CA ALA A 157 -11.91 -17.05 14.60
C ALA A 157 -12.19 -18.04 15.74
N GLY A 158 -11.96 -19.34 15.53
CA GLY A 158 -12.17 -20.34 16.57
C GLY A 158 -11.23 -20.16 17.77
N ALA A 159 -9.97 -19.77 17.56
CA ALA A 159 -9.04 -19.50 18.65
C ALA A 159 -9.48 -18.26 19.47
N ARG A 160 -9.95 -17.20 18.80
CA ARG A 160 -10.48 -15.99 19.46
C ARG A 160 -11.69 -16.32 20.33
N GLU A 161 -12.67 -17.03 19.79
CA GLU A 161 -13.87 -17.43 20.55
C GLU A 161 -13.55 -18.41 21.67
N PHE A 162 -12.56 -19.31 21.48
CA PHE A 162 -12.08 -20.17 22.56
C PHE A 162 -11.49 -19.37 23.71
N VAL A 163 -10.65 -18.37 23.40
CA VAL A 163 -10.02 -17.51 24.40
C VAL A 163 -11.06 -16.66 25.12
N GLU A 164 -11.99 -16.05 24.40
CA GLU A 164 -13.10 -15.29 24.99
C GLU A 164 -13.86 -16.14 26.02
N LYS A 165 -14.34 -17.31 25.59
CA LYS A 165 -15.17 -18.17 26.44
C LYS A 165 -14.39 -18.79 27.61
N PHE A 166 -13.30 -19.50 27.34
CA PHE A 166 -12.68 -20.32 28.38
C PHE A 166 -11.67 -19.57 29.21
N PHE A 167 -10.97 -18.59 28.63
CA PHE A 167 -9.94 -17.85 29.33
C PHE A 167 -10.51 -16.62 30.05
N PHE A 168 -11.48 -15.90 29.45
CA PHE A 168 -12.09 -14.73 30.09
C PHE A 168 -13.40 -15.02 30.83
N GLU A 169 -14.39 -15.68 30.21
CA GLU A 169 -15.71 -15.88 30.87
C GLU A 169 -15.68 -16.98 31.94
N GLU A 170 -15.06 -18.12 31.64
CA GLU A 170 -14.97 -19.25 32.57
C GLU A 170 -13.70 -19.24 33.44
N GLU A 171 -12.77 -18.30 33.19
CA GLU A 171 -11.49 -18.12 33.89
C GLU A 171 -10.71 -19.44 34.12
N LYS A 172 -10.71 -20.33 33.12
CA LYS A 172 -9.97 -21.59 33.19
C LYS A 172 -8.48 -21.32 33.34
N LYS A 173 -7.85 -22.01 34.28
CA LYS A 173 -6.40 -21.92 34.57
C LYS A 173 -5.58 -22.66 33.50
N ILE A 174 -5.56 -22.10 32.29
CA ILE A 174 -4.78 -22.59 31.16
C ILE A 174 -3.35 -22.07 31.31
N MET A 175 -2.40 -22.98 31.56
CA MET A 175 -1.01 -22.64 31.84
C MET A 175 -0.16 -22.49 30.56
N LEU A 176 -0.52 -23.22 29.50
CA LEU A 176 0.17 -23.25 28.23
C LEU A 176 -0.81 -23.62 27.11
N PHE A 177 -0.67 -22.97 25.96
CA PHE A 177 -1.43 -23.28 24.74
C PHE A 177 -0.46 -23.64 23.61
N ILE A 178 -0.38 -24.93 23.28
CA ILE A 178 0.47 -25.47 22.21
C ILE A 178 -0.37 -25.59 20.94
N SER A 179 0.11 -25.07 19.81
CA SER A 179 -0.52 -25.22 18.50
C SER A 179 0.38 -26.04 17.56
N LEU A 180 -0.20 -27.06 16.90
CA LEU A 180 0.44 -27.89 15.90
C LEU A 180 0.05 -27.37 14.51
N ASP A 181 0.98 -26.73 13.81
CA ASP A 181 0.81 -26.21 12.45
C ASP A 181 1.88 -26.79 11.52
N LEU A 182 1.60 -27.99 11.01
CA LEU A 182 2.57 -28.83 10.31
C LEU A 182 2.36 -28.80 8.80
N SER A 183 3.46 -28.99 8.07
CA SER A 183 3.53 -29.18 6.62
C SER A 183 4.61 -30.21 6.31
N THR A 184 4.51 -30.85 5.15
CA THR A 184 5.48 -31.84 4.70
C THR A 184 6.51 -31.33 3.68
N ASP A 185 6.52 -30.02 3.40
CA ASP A 185 7.50 -29.38 2.50
C ASP A 185 8.96 -29.61 2.96
N THR A 186 9.21 -29.50 4.27
CA THR A 186 10.52 -29.79 4.89
C THR A 186 10.34 -30.68 6.10
N ASN A 187 11.43 -31.19 6.65
CA ASN A 187 11.43 -31.95 7.91
C ASN A 187 11.73 -31.09 9.15
N LYS A 188 11.78 -29.76 9.02
CA LYS A 188 12.17 -28.84 10.11
C LYS A 188 10.95 -28.28 10.82
N ILE A 189 11.05 -28.16 12.14
CA ILE A 189 10.01 -27.61 13.00
C ILE A 189 10.57 -26.52 13.91
N GLY A 190 9.90 -25.37 13.93
CA GLY A 190 10.22 -24.24 14.79
C GLY A 190 9.41 -24.22 16.07
N THR A 191 10.06 -23.88 17.19
CA THR A 191 9.39 -23.50 18.43
C THR A 191 9.13 -21.99 18.43
N LEU A 192 7.95 -21.58 18.01
CA LEU A 192 7.55 -20.19 17.80
C LEU A 192 6.64 -19.71 18.93
N TYR A 193 6.76 -18.45 19.34
CA TYR A 193 5.83 -17.84 20.32
C TYR A 193 4.99 -16.69 19.74
N ALA A 194 5.28 -16.35 18.48
CA ALA A 194 4.65 -15.27 17.73
C ALA A 194 4.56 -15.62 16.25
N SER A 195 3.63 -14.97 15.57
CA SER A 195 3.30 -15.13 14.15
C SER A 195 3.01 -13.78 13.51
N ARG A 196 2.66 -13.79 12.22
CA ARG A 196 2.29 -12.58 11.48
C ARG A 196 0.81 -12.23 11.60
N ALA A 197 0.02 -12.97 12.39
CA ALA A 197 -1.38 -12.61 12.68
C ALA A 197 -1.46 -11.31 13.49
N TYR A 198 -0.86 -11.31 14.69
CA TYR A 198 -0.88 -10.17 15.62
C TYR A 198 0.47 -9.47 15.81
N TYR A 199 1.56 -10.00 15.24
CA TYR A 199 2.92 -9.48 15.42
C TYR A 199 3.32 -9.34 16.90
N SER A 200 2.96 -10.34 17.71
CA SER A 200 3.13 -10.30 19.16
C SER A 200 4.58 -10.56 19.64
N GLY A 201 5.53 -10.78 18.71
CA GLY A 201 6.92 -11.11 19.03
C GLY A 201 7.78 -9.92 19.49
N GLY A 202 9.05 -10.21 19.79
CA GLY A 202 10.06 -9.21 20.11
C GLY A 202 10.48 -9.13 21.59
N SER A 203 11.37 -8.16 21.86
CA SER A 203 12.02 -7.82 23.14
C SER A 203 11.08 -7.72 24.33
N SER A 204 9.84 -7.31 24.06
CA SER A 204 8.82 -7.02 25.06
C SER A 204 8.22 -8.30 25.68
N LYS A 205 8.06 -9.34 24.87
CA LYS A 205 7.43 -10.61 25.25
C LYS A 205 8.44 -11.71 25.51
N TYR A 206 9.60 -11.68 24.84
CA TYR A 206 10.64 -12.72 24.92
C TYR A 206 11.01 -13.14 26.35
N PRO A 207 11.23 -12.23 27.34
CA PRO A 207 11.66 -12.63 28.68
C PRO A 207 10.72 -13.62 29.37
N LYS A 208 9.41 -13.53 29.09
CA LYS A 208 8.38 -14.44 29.61
C LYS A 208 8.61 -15.88 29.14
N TYR A 209 8.88 -16.04 27.84
CA TYR A 209 9.10 -17.34 27.21
C TYR A 209 10.48 -17.93 27.56
N ALA A 210 11.51 -17.06 27.63
CA ALA A 210 12.87 -17.46 27.98
C ALA A 210 13.02 -17.98 29.42
N LYS A 211 12.13 -17.58 30.33
CA LYS A 211 12.16 -17.97 31.75
C LYS A 211 11.94 -19.47 31.98
N TRP A 212 11.00 -20.09 31.27
CA TRP A 212 10.60 -21.48 31.51
C TRP A 212 10.63 -22.35 30.25
N LEU A 213 9.94 -21.95 29.17
CA LEU A 213 9.81 -22.78 27.97
C LEU A 213 11.16 -23.08 27.32
N MET A 214 12.00 -22.05 27.16
CA MET A 214 13.28 -22.20 26.48
C MET A 214 14.23 -23.20 27.18
N PRO A 215 14.57 -23.06 28.49
CA PRO A 215 15.43 -24.05 29.16
C PRO A 215 14.78 -25.43 29.21
N ARG A 216 13.45 -25.52 29.37
CA ARG A 216 12.75 -26.80 29.42
C ARG A 216 12.86 -27.57 28.11
N ILE A 217 12.64 -26.90 26.98
CA ILE A 217 12.74 -27.52 25.65
C ILE A 217 14.19 -27.87 25.34
N TRP A 218 15.10 -26.89 25.44
CA TRP A 218 16.44 -27.01 24.89
C TRP A 218 17.45 -27.67 25.83
N SER A 219 17.28 -27.58 27.14
CA SER A 219 18.23 -28.16 28.10
C SER A 219 17.77 -29.52 28.64
N GLU A 220 16.49 -29.87 28.51
CA GLU A 220 15.94 -31.12 29.07
C GLU A 220 15.28 -32.01 28.01
N ILE A 221 14.24 -31.53 27.31
CA ILE A 221 13.43 -32.38 26.43
C ILE A 221 14.22 -32.85 25.20
N ILE A 222 14.83 -31.91 24.46
CA ILE A 222 15.57 -32.26 23.24
C ILE A 222 16.75 -33.20 23.53
N PRO A 223 17.64 -32.92 24.51
CA PRO A 223 18.73 -33.86 24.83
C PRO A 223 18.24 -35.25 25.24
N ALA A 224 17.14 -35.34 25.99
CA ALA A 224 16.56 -36.64 26.36
C ALA A 224 16.02 -37.41 25.15
N LEU A 225 15.37 -36.70 24.21
CA LEU A 225 14.88 -37.29 22.96
C LEU A 225 16.04 -37.79 22.08
N GLU A 226 17.11 -37.00 21.96
CA GLU A 226 18.32 -37.40 21.22
C GLU A 226 18.97 -38.64 21.83
N GLN A 227 19.05 -38.71 23.16
CA GLN A 227 19.60 -39.87 23.86
C GLN A 227 18.77 -41.15 23.64
N GLN A 228 17.45 -41.03 23.57
CA GLN A 228 16.54 -42.19 23.43
C GLN A 228 16.46 -42.72 21.99
N THR A 229 16.51 -41.84 21.00
CA THR A 229 16.31 -42.17 19.59
C THR A 229 17.62 -42.38 18.82
N GLY A 230 18.72 -41.80 19.30
CA GLY A 230 19.99 -41.73 18.57
C GLY A 230 19.99 -40.76 17.38
N ARG A 231 18.87 -40.06 17.11
CA ARG A 231 18.77 -39.02 16.08
C ARG A 231 19.19 -37.67 16.68
N ARG A 232 19.87 -36.85 15.88
CA ARG A 232 20.13 -35.45 16.24
C ARG A 232 18.89 -34.62 15.91
N TYR A 233 18.24 -34.06 16.92
CA TYR A 233 17.10 -33.17 16.73
C TYR A 233 17.54 -31.71 16.82
N ARG A 234 18.51 -31.43 17.69
CA ARG A 234 19.18 -30.15 17.74
C ARG A 234 19.91 -29.92 16.41
N ASP A 235 19.76 -28.72 15.88
CA ASP A 235 20.37 -28.23 14.63
C ASP A 235 19.81 -28.85 13.34
N GLU A 236 19.34 -30.11 13.35
CA GLU A 236 18.86 -30.81 12.15
C GLU A 236 17.34 -30.76 11.94
N ILE A 237 16.54 -30.85 13.02
CA ILE A 237 15.08 -30.94 12.96
C ILE A 237 14.40 -29.76 13.66
N VAL A 238 14.83 -29.43 14.88
CA VAL A 238 14.16 -28.41 15.70
C VAL A 238 14.92 -27.09 15.64
N GLU A 239 14.20 -26.00 15.40
CA GLU A 239 14.73 -24.64 15.33
C GLU A 239 14.17 -23.75 16.45
N ASN A 240 15.03 -22.94 17.07
CA ASN A 240 14.63 -22.07 18.18
C ASN A 240 14.09 -20.73 17.69
N GLY A 241 12.78 -20.57 17.65
CA GLY A 241 12.11 -19.28 17.39
C GLY A 241 11.73 -18.50 18.64
N ILE A 242 12.04 -19.01 19.84
CA ILE A 242 11.90 -18.25 21.09
C ILE A 242 13.12 -17.33 21.20
N LEU A 243 13.10 -16.26 20.40
CA LEU A 243 14.17 -15.29 20.29
C LEU A 243 13.61 -13.88 20.40
N GLN A 244 14.39 -12.96 20.95
CA GLN A 244 14.06 -11.54 20.95
C GLN A 244 13.97 -10.98 19.51
N VAL A 245 14.80 -11.52 18.62
CA VAL A 245 15.04 -11.04 17.26
C VAL A 245 15.16 -12.28 16.36
N GLY A 246 14.50 -12.28 15.20
CA GLY A 246 14.46 -13.45 14.30
C GLY A 246 13.52 -14.56 14.79
N TRP A 247 12.53 -14.21 15.61
CA TRP A 247 11.52 -15.14 16.13
C TRP A 247 10.67 -15.78 15.04
N ASP A 248 10.66 -15.22 13.83
CA ASP A 248 9.92 -15.73 12.67
C ASP A 248 10.70 -16.77 11.85
N LEU A 249 11.91 -17.13 12.29
CA LEU A 249 12.76 -18.20 11.74
C LEU A 249 12.94 -18.12 10.21
N LEU A 250 12.93 -16.89 9.67
CA LEU A 250 13.06 -16.62 8.23
C LEU A 250 12.02 -17.37 7.38
N VAL A 251 10.85 -17.70 7.94
CA VAL A 251 9.77 -18.35 7.18
C VAL A 251 9.37 -17.43 6.01
N PRO A 252 9.50 -17.91 4.75
CA PRO A 252 9.48 -17.05 3.57
C PRO A 252 8.07 -16.72 3.07
N SER A 253 7.04 -17.10 3.83
CA SER A 253 5.63 -16.77 3.57
C SER A 253 4.91 -16.38 4.86
N PRO A 254 3.81 -15.62 4.80
CA PRO A 254 3.01 -15.33 5.98
C PRO A 254 2.44 -16.60 6.59
N TYR A 255 2.52 -16.68 7.92
CA TYR A 255 2.00 -17.76 8.72
C TYR A 255 1.27 -17.22 9.95
N TYR A 256 0.32 -18.01 10.44
CA TYR A 256 -0.54 -17.68 11.58
C TYR A 256 -0.50 -18.83 12.59
N LEU A 257 -0.46 -18.50 13.88
CA LEU A 257 -0.48 -19.50 14.94
C LEU A 257 -1.73 -19.29 15.77
N ASP A 258 -2.56 -20.34 15.94
CA ASP A 258 -3.78 -20.26 16.74
C ASP A 258 -3.50 -19.83 18.19
N CYS A 259 -2.34 -20.24 18.73
CA CYS A 259 -1.94 -19.86 20.08
C CYS A 259 -1.70 -18.35 20.24
N GLU A 260 -1.57 -17.56 19.16
CA GLU A 260 -1.37 -16.11 19.28
C GLU A 260 -2.59 -15.40 19.89
N ALA A 261 -3.81 -15.87 19.62
CA ALA A 261 -5.01 -15.32 20.26
C ALA A 261 -4.90 -15.40 21.80
N PHE A 262 -4.30 -16.50 22.30
CA PHE A 262 -4.00 -16.69 23.72
C PHE A 262 -2.80 -15.84 24.18
N SER A 263 -1.73 -15.75 23.37
CA SER A 263 -0.54 -14.93 23.67
C SER A 263 -0.86 -13.45 23.83
N ILE A 264 -1.70 -12.86 22.96
CA ILE A 264 -2.11 -11.45 23.08
C ILE A 264 -2.99 -11.21 24.30
N ALA A 265 -3.74 -12.22 24.76
CA ALA A 265 -4.54 -12.20 25.98
C ALA A 265 -3.71 -12.31 27.27
N ASN A 266 -2.38 -12.20 27.18
CA ASN A 266 -1.40 -12.42 28.25
C ASN A 266 -1.17 -13.90 28.62
N GLY A 267 -1.70 -14.84 27.85
CA GLY A 267 -1.39 -16.26 27.99
C GLY A 267 0.02 -16.61 27.52
N LEU A 268 0.44 -17.87 27.73
CA LEU A 268 1.67 -18.44 27.19
C LEU A 268 1.34 -19.35 26.00
N GLY A 269 1.59 -18.90 24.78
CA GLY A 269 1.34 -19.66 23.55
C GLY A 269 2.63 -20.20 22.91
N LEU A 270 2.63 -21.46 22.47
CA LEU A 270 3.73 -22.10 21.76
C LEU A 270 3.22 -22.70 20.44
N GLY A 271 3.70 -22.19 19.31
CA GLY A 271 3.53 -22.80 18.01
C GLY A 271 4.65 -23.79 17.71
N LEU A 272 4.26 -25.00 17.35
CA LEU A 272 5.13 -26.00 16.75
C LEU A 272 4.80 -26.01 15.25
N HIS A 273 5.66 -25.34 14.48
CA HIS A 273 5.35 -24.91 13.12
C HIS A 273 6.44 -25.37 12.15
N THR A 274 6.07 -25.96 11.01
CA THR A 274 7.07 -26.36 9.99
C THR A 274 7.75 -25.14 9.39
N THR A 275 9.08 -25.07 9.45
CA THR A 275 9.88 -23.91 9.03
C THR A 275 10.59 -24.12 7.70
N ARG A 276 11.20 -23.05 7.19
CA ARG A 276 11.97 -23.04 5.92
C ARG A 276 11.17 -23.59 4.73
N CYS A 277 9.88 -23.32 4.64
CA CYS A 277 9.02 -23.77 3.56
C CYS A 277 8.14 -22.65 3.01
N PHE A 278 7.82 -22.74 1.72
CA PHE A 278 6.87 -21.82 1.08
C PHE A 278 5.40 -22.29 1.19
N ARG A 279 5.17 -23.58 1.53
CA ARG A 279 3.85 -24.23 1.54
C ARG A 279 3.19 -24.13 0.17
N ARG A 280 3.92 -24.57 -0.87
CA ARG A 280 3.54 -24.33 -2.28
C ARG A 280 2.23 -25.01 -2.66
N SER A 281 1.88 -26.16 -2.07
CA SER A 281 0.67 -26.91 -2.40
C SER A 281 -0.60 -26.34 -1.75
N TRP A 282 -0.45 -25.58 -0.66
CA TRP A 282 -1.56 -25.06 0.13
C TRP A 282 -2.43 -24.10 -0.68
N HIS A 283 -3.68 -23.95 -0.27
CA HIS A 283 -4.64 -22.98 -0.84
C HIS A 283 -5.06 -23.25 -2.28
N THR A 284 -4.66 -24.40 -2.83
CA THR A 284 -4.98 -24.81 -4.19
C THR A 284 -6.01 -25.94 -4.17
N PRO A 285 -6.86 -26.03 -5.22
CA PRO A 285 -7.69 -27.21 -5.46
C PRO A 285 -6.90 -28.52 -5.63
N MET A 286 -5.58 -28.44 -5.84
CA MET A 286 -4.68 -29.57 -6.06
C MET A 286 -3.95 -30.05 -4.79
N SER A 287 -4.27 -29.48 -3.61
CA SER A 287 -3.73 -29.89 -2.30
C SER A 287 -4.29 -31.26 -1.85
N THR A 288 -3.93 -32.30 -2.60
CA THR A 288 -4.40 -33.68 -2.42
C THR A 288 -3.35 -34.54 -1.72
N LEU A 289 -3.69 -35.79 -1.37
CA LEU A 289 -2.78 -36.69 -0.64
C LEU A 289 -1.42 -36.89 -1.35
N GLU A 290 -1.38 -36.76 -2.68
CA GLU A 290 -0.16 -36.88 -3.48
C GLU A 290 0.88 -35.80 -3.17
N THR A 291 0.47 -34.66 -2.61
CA THR A 291 1.39 -33.58 -2.20
C THR A 291 1.99 -33.81 -0.82
N VAL A 292 1.56 -34.84 -0.08
CA VAL A 292 2.00 -35.10 1.30
C VAL A 292 3.24 -35.99 1.31
N ASN A 293 4.34 -35.48 1.86
CA ASN A 293 5.58 -36.22 2.05
C ASN A 293 5.73 -36.73 3.49
N PHE A 294 5.36 -38.00 3.71
CA PHE A 294 5.43 -38.61 5.04
C PHE A 294 6.84 -38.72 5.61
N ASP A 295 7.88 -38.83 4.77
CA ASP A 295 9.28 -38.91 5.24
C ASP A 295 9.72 -37.62 5.94
N ASN A 296 9.20 -36.49 5.48
CA ASN A 296 9.41 -35.19 6.11
C ASN A 296 8.55 -35.00 7.37
N LEU A 297 7.37 -35.63 7.43
CA LEU A 297 6.46 -35.49 8.57
C LEU A 297 6.96 -36.22 9.82
N VAL A 298 7.46 -37.45 9.68
CA VAL A 298 7.80 -38.32 10.82
C VAL A 298 8.78 -37.66 11.82
N PRO A 299 9.93 -37.09 11.40
CA PRO A 299 10.86 -36.46 12.34
C PRO A 299 10.26 -35.25 13.06
N GLN A 300 9.36 -34.52 12.40
CA GLN A 300 8.64 -33.41 13.00
C GLN A 300 7.67 -33.89 14.08
N LEU A 301 6.96 -35.00 13.85
CA LEU A 301 6.05 -35.58 14.83
C LEU A 301 6.79 -36.10 16.06
N GLU A 302 7.93 -36.76 15.87
CA GLU A 302 8.80 -37.20 16.97
C GLU A 302 9.17 -36.01 17.87
N ALA A 303 9.64 -34.91 17.27
CA ALA A 303 9.98 -33.69 18.02
C ALA A 303 8.75 -33.02 18.64
N ALA A 304 7.66 -32.85 17.88
CA ALA A 304 6.47 -32.14 18.32
C ALA A 304 5.77 -32.86 19.49
N PHE A 305 5.65 -34.19 19.42
CA PHE A 305 5.07 -34.99 20.49
C PHE A 305 5.98 -35.06 21.70
N ALA A 306 7.31 -35.17 21.52
CA ALA A 306 8.24 -35.14 22.64
C ALA A 306 8.22 -33.80 23.38
N ILE A 307 8.21 -32.68 22.65
CA ILE A 307 8.08 -31.33 23.22
C ILE A 307 6.74 -31.19 23.94
N SER A 308 5.62 -31.53 23.28
CA SER A 308 4.29 -31.40 23.87
C SER A 308 4.15 -32.26 25.13
N TYR A 309 4.52 -33.54 25.05
CA TYR A 309 4.45 -34.48 26.16
C TYR A 309 5.40 -34.09 27.31
N GLY A 310 6.63 -33.69 27.00
CA GLY A 310 7.61 -33.28 28.01
C GLY A 310 7.22 -31.99 28.77
N LEU A 311 6.46 -31.10 28.13
CA LEU A 311 5.87 -29.92 28.78
C LEU A 311 4.65 -30.30 29.63
N ILE A 312 3.81 -31.21 29.13
CA ILE A 312 2.64 -31.75 29.86
C ILE A 312 3.07 -32.46 31.16
N GLU A 313 4.12 -33.28 31.09
CA GLU A 313 4.65 -34.08 32.20
C GLU A 313 5.57 -33.30 33.16
N SER A 314 5.82 -32.01 32.93
CA SER A 314 6.74 -31.21 33.77
C SER A 314 6.27 -31.19 35.23
N GLU A 315 7.12 -31.42 36.24
CA GLU A 315 6.64 -31.37 37.64
C GLU A 315 6.26 -29.95 38.08
N ARG A 316 6.95 -28.95 37.54
CA ARG A 316 6.74 -27.54 37.84
C ARG A 316 6.70 -26.70 36.56
N ILE A 317 5.82 -25.71 36.56
CA ILE A 317 5.83 -24.61 35.59
C ILE A 317 6.40 -23.41 36.34
N ASP A 318 7.53 -22.87 35.89
CA ASP A 318 8.22 -21.74 36.56
C ASP A 318 7.58 -20.38 36.25
N MET A 319 6.25 -20.36 36.23
CA MET A 319 5.42 -19.18 36.07
C MET A 319 4.19 -19.30 36.97
N SER A 320 3.88 -18.25 37.72
CA SER A 320 2.65 -18.17 38.50
C SER A 320 1.45 -17.84 37.61
N TRP A 321 0.24 -18.22 38.07
CA TRP A 321 -0.99 -17.82 37.39
C TRP A 321 -1.13 -16.31 37.26
N GLU A 322 -0.71 -15.54 38.27
CA GLU A 322 -0.74 -14.07 38.24
C GLU A 322 0.08 -13.47 37.09
N GLU A 323 1.16 -14.12 36.65
CA GLU A 323 1.98 -13.68 35.53
C GLU A 323 1.32 -13.92 34.16
N ILE A 324 0.42 -14.91 34.07
CA ILE A 324 -0.14 -15.40 32.80
C ILE A 324 -1.66 -15.37 32.72
N LYS A 325 -2.36 -14.87 33.75
CA LYS A 325 -3.81 -14.75 33.77
C LYS A 325 -4.32 -13.84 32.64
N PRO A 326 -5.57 -14.04 32.17
CA PRO A 326 -6.18 -13.24 31.12
C PRO A 326 -6.10 -11.74 31.42
N GLN A 327 -5.78 -10.94 30.40
CA GLN A 327 -5.80 -9.47 30.47
C GLN A 327 -6.51 -8.87 29.26
N ARG A 328 -7.57 -8.08 29.50
CA ARG A 328 -8.25 -7.30 28.45
C ARG A 328 -7.38 -6.16 27.94
N LEU A 329 -6.73 -5.48 28.87
CA LEU A 329 -5.78 -4.40 28.61
C LEU A 329 -4.76 -4.34 29.74
N TYR A 330 -3.48 -4.50 29.40
CA TYR A 330 -2.37 -4.41 30.33
C TYR A 330 -1.27 -3.54 29.73
N VAL A 331 -0.79 -2.57 30.52
CA VAL A 331 0.28 -1.65 30.14
C VAL A 331 1.23 -1.49 31.32
N LEU A 332 2.47 -1.92 31.17
CA LEU A 332 3.55 -1.71 32.14
C LEU A 332 4.82 -1.26 31.41
N ALA A 333 5.24 -0.01 31.63
CA ALA A 333 6.50 0.53 31.12
C ALA A 333 6.75 0.34 29.60
N GLY A 334 5.70 0.45 28.78
CA GLY A 334 5.77 0.24 27.33
C GLY A 334 5.66 -1.22 26.88
N LEU A 335 5.54 -2.15 27.81
CA LEU A 335 5.19 -3.55 27.61
C LEU A 335 3.68 -3.70 27.80
N GLY A 336 2.99 -4.45 26.94
CA GLY A 336 1.56 -4.67 27.14
C GLY A 336 1.00 -5.88 26.43
N SER A 337 -0.11 -6.37 26.97
CA SER A 337 -0.94 -7.45 26.46
C SER A 337 -2.37 -6.95 26.42
N GLY A 338 -3.20 -7.43 25.51
CA GLY A 338 -4.62 -7.16 25.59
C GLY A 338 -5.41 -7.84 24.49
N PHE A 339 -6.58 -8.35 24.88
CA PHE A 339 -7.55 -9.03 24.05
C PHE A 339 -8.90 -8.33 24.23
N LEU A 340 -9.25 -7.46 23.27
CA LEU A 340 -10.37 -6.56 23.38
C LEU A 340 -11.56 -7.04 22.55
N THR A 341 -12.75 -6.87 23.10
CA THR A 341 -14.00 -6.86 22.37
C THR A 341 -14.27 -5.46 21.79
N VAL A 342 -14.61 -5.42 20.51
CA VAL A 342 -15.21 -4.26 19.84
C VAL A 342 -16.67 -4.57 19.55
N TYR A 343 -17.54 -3.57 19.72
CA TYR A 343 -18.96 -3.70 19.42
C TYR A 343 -19.45 -2.42 18.78
N GLY A 344 -20.61 -2.47 18.13
CA GLY A 344 -21.04 -1.32 17.38
C GLY A 344 -22.37 -1.47 16.67
N GLN A 345 -22.70 -0.46 15.88
CA GLN A 345 -23.86 -0.49 15.00
C GLN A 345 -23.55 0.28 13.71
N VAL A 346 -23.87 -0.32 12.57
CA VAL A 346 -23.74 0.33 11.25
C VAL A 346 -24.81 1.41 11.12
N ARG A 347 -24.40 2.61 10.68
CA ARG A 347 -25.28 3.79 10.65
C ARG A 347 -25.31 4.45 9.28
N LEU A 348 -26.42 5.13 8.99
CA LEU A 348 -26.59 5.98 7.81
C LEU A 348 -27.00 7.38 8.25
N TYR A 349 -26.42 8.40 7.63
CA TYR A 349 -26.76 9.79 7.92
C TYR A 349 -28.04 10.22 7.18
N ASN A 350 -29.08 10.58 7.92
CA ASN A 350 -30.33 11.06 7.35
C ASN A 350 -30.32 12.59 7.24
N SER A 351 -30.18 13.10 6.01
CA SER A 351 -30.11 14.55 5.74
C SER A 351 -31.40 15.30 6.11
N SER A 352 -32.57 14.66 6.09
CA SER A 352 -33.84 15.30 6.45
C SER A 352 -34.01 15.46 7.96
N LYS A 353 -33.51 14.49 8.74
CA LYS A 353 -33.55 14.52 10.21
C LYS A 353 -32.30 15.14 10.84
N MET A 354 -31.26 15.38 10.04
CA MET A 354 -29.93 15.83 10.48
C MET A 354 -29.33 14.93 11.57
N TRP A 355 -29.62 13.62 11.53
CA TRP A 355 -29.20 12.66 12.53
C TRP A 355 -28.88 11.28 11.93
N TYR A 356 -28.13 10.47 12.67
CA TYR A 356 -27.76 9.11 12.28
C TYR A 356 -28.85 8.12 12.65
N GLN A 357 -29.18 7.22 11.73
CA GLN A 357 -30.11 6.12 11.95
C GLN A 357 -29.40 4.78 11.73
N PRO A 358 -29.80 3.71 12.45
CA PRO A 358 -29.24 2.38 12.22
C PRO A 358 -29.61 1.88 10.82
N VAL A 359 -28.70 1.15 10.19
CA VAL A 359 -28.99 0.34 9.00
C VAL A 359 -29.51 -1.00 9.49
N THR A 360 -30.60 -1.50 8.91
CA THR A 360 -31.22 -2.77 9.29
C THR A 360 -31.07 -3.82 8.18
N SER A 361 -31.39 -5.08 8.48
CA SER A 361 -31.35 -6.15 7.46
C SER A 361 -32.35 -5.95 6.33
N LYS A 362 -33.32 -5.03 6.48
CA LYS A 362 -34.25 -4.62 5.42
C LYS A 362 -33.54 -3.87 4.29
N GLU A 363 -32.45 -3.18 4.58
CA GLU A 363 -31.66 -2.47 3.58
C GLU A 363 -30.81 -3.43 2.73
N GLY A 364 -30.43 -4.59 3.28
CA GLY A 364 -29.61 -5.61 2.65
C GLY A 364 -28.84 -6.47 3.67
N GLN A 365 -27.97 -7.35 3.18
CA GLN A 365 -27.01 -8.08 4.00
C GLN A 365 -25.90 -7.13 4.47
N ILE A 366 -25.73 -6.96 5.78
CA ILE A 366 -24.77 -6.02 6.36
C ILE A 366 -23.50 -6.77 6.75
N LEU A 367 -22.38 -6.46 6.10
CA LEU A 367 -21.08 -7.02 6.39
C LEU A 367 -20.16 -5.95 7.00
N ILE A 368 -19.44 -6.31 8.05
CA ILE A 368 -18.38 -5.49 8.64
C ILE A 368 -17.04 -6.17 8.39
N ASP A 369 -16.10 -5.42 7.84
CA ASP A 369 -14.70 -5.82 7.69
C ASP A 369 -13.83 -5.02 8.68
N ILE A 370 -13.14 -5.73 9.57
CA ILE A 370 -12.19 -5.18 10.53
C ILE A 370 -10.80 -5.72 10.22
N VAL A 371 -9.86 -4.83 9.90
CA VAL A 371 -8.50 -5.21 9.49
C VAL A 371 -7.45 -4.30 10.10
N TYR A 372 -6.31 -4.88 10.49
CA TYR A 372 -5.14 -4.13 10.91
C TYR A 372 -4.52 -3.41 9.72
N GLN A 373 -4.14 -2.14 9.87
CA GLN A 373 -3.53 -1.37 8.77
C GLN A 373 -2.29 -2.07 8.19
N SER A 374 -1.48 -2.69 9.04
CA SER A 374 -0.31 -3.49 8.65
C SER A 374 -0.66 -4.80 7.92
N GLY A 375 -1.90 -5.25 8.04
CA GLY A 375 -2.42 -6.48 7.45
C GLY A 375 -3.38 -6.26 6.30
N TYR A 376 -3.56 -5.02 5.84
CA TYR A 376 -4.56 -4.67 4.84
C TYR A 376 -4.42 -5.43 3.51
N TYR A 377 -3.19 -5.85 3.15
CA TYR A 377 -2.94 -6.62 1.93
C TYR A 377 -2.94 -8.13 2.13
N ASP A 378 -3.15 -8.58 3.36
CA ASP A 378 -3.17 -9.98 3.73
C ASP A 378 -4.63 -10.43 3.88
N PRO A 379 -5.15 -11.26 2.95
CA PRO A 379 -6.56 -11.63 2.96
C PRO A 379 -6.98 -12.42 4.21
N PHE A 380 -6.04 -13.02 4.93
CA PHE A 380 -6.32 -13.80 6.14
C PHE A 380 -6.28 -12.98 7.42
N ARG A 381 -5.97 -11.67 7.33
CA ARG A 381 -5.98 -10.70 8.44
C ARG A 381 -7.23 -9.83 8.51
N HIS A 382 -8.22 -10.11 7.67
CA HIS A 382 -9.53 -9.50 7.70
C HIS A 382 -10.48 -10.29 8.60
N ILE A 383 -11.11 -9.60 9.56
CA ILE A 383 -12.21 -10.14 10.35
C ILE A 383 -13.50 -9.66 9.69
N ILE A 384 -14.15 -10.56 8.94
CA ILE A 384 -15.41 -10.28 8.28
C ILE A 384 -16.54 -10.92 9.09
N VAL A 385 -17.50 -10.10 9.52
CA VAL A 385 -18.69 -10.55 10.27
C VAL A 385 -19.97 -9.97 9.66
N GLU A 386 -21.05 -10.74 9.73
CA GLU A 386 -22.39 -10.26 9.40
C GLU A 386 -23.00 -9.56 10.62
N ALA A 387 -23.63 -8.40 10.42
CA ALA A 387 -24.32 -7.68 11.48
C ALA A 387 -25.68 -8.33 11.79
N ASN A 388 -26.19 -8.10 13.00
CA ASN A 388 -27.56 -8.46 13.38
C ASN A 388 -28.60 -7.64 12.60
N ASP A 389 -29.88 -8.01 12.72
CA ASP A 389 -30.99 -7.36 12.02
C ASP A 389 -31.11 -5.85 12.28
N ASP A 390 -30.66 -5.37 13.43
CA ASP A 390 -30.65 -3.95 13.80
C ASP A 390 -29.33 -3.23 13.43
N GLY A 391 -28.45 -3.90 12.68
CA GLY A 391 -27.14 -3.42 12.27
C GLY A 391 -26.08 -3.49 13.37
N SER A 392 -26.38 -4.08 14.53
CA SER A 392 -25.40 -4.26 15.61
C SER A 392 -24.41 -5.39 15.32
N PHE A 393 -23.20 -5.28 15.87
CA PHE A 393 -22.17 -6.31 15.76
C PHE A 393 -21.26 -6.34 16.98
N GLU A 394 -20.59 -7.47 17.17
CA GLU A 394 -19.61 -7.70 18.23
C GLU A 394 -18.49 -8.59 17.70
N VAL A 395 -17.25 -8.25 18.04
CA VAL A 395 -16.05 -8.98 17.60
C VAL A 395 -15.05 -9.05 18.75
N HIS A 396 -14.63 -10.27 19.08
CA HIS A 396 -13.62 -10.55 20.12
C HIS A 396 -12.20 -10.64 19.54
N GLY A 397 -11.19 -10.54 20.40
CA GLY A 397 -9.79 -10.79 20.02
C GLY A 397 -9.12 -9.71 19.20
N ILE A 398 -9.47 -8.44 19.44
CA ILE A 398 -8.72 -7.31 18.92
C ILE A 398 -7.53 -7.03 19.85
N ALA A 399 -6.30 -7.13 19.33
CA ALA A 399 -5.09 -6.81 20.07
C ALA A 399 -5.05 -5.34 20.53
N ALA A 400 -4.64 -5.13 21.78
CA ALA A 400 -4.45 -3.80 22.36
C ALA A 400 -3.37 -2.99 21.64
N LEU A 401 -3.44 -1.67 21.79
CA LEU A 401 -2.45 -0.71 21.31
C LEU A 401 -1.01 -1.08 21.71
N THR A 402 -0.83 -1.63 22.90
CA THR A 402 0.46 -1.94 23.50
C THR A 402 1.00 -3.32 23.12
N ASN A 403 0.31 -4.05 22.25
CA ASN A 403 0.72 -5.39 21.81
C ASN A 403 1.95 -5.34 20.88
N TYR A 404 2.17 -4.24 20.16
CA TYR A 404 3.36 -4.05 19.32
C TYR A 404 4.59 -3.70 20.20
N GLY A 405 5.54 -4.64 20.30
CA GLY A 405 6.81 -4.42 20.98
C GLY A 405 7.60 -3.27 20.35
N GLY A 406 8.09 -2.36 21.20
CA GLY A 406 8.61 -1.02 20.85
C GLY A 406 9.79 -0.89 19.88
N GLU A 407 10.32 -1.96 19.29
CA GLU A 407 11.32 -1.88 18.21
C GLU A 407 10.69 -1.99 16.80
N TRP A 408 9.65 -2.81 16.64
CA TRP A 408 8.98 -3.03 15.35
C TRP A 408 8.07 -1.86 14.99
N GLY A 409 7.29 -1.35 15.96
CA GLY A 409 6.48 -0.16 15.75
C GLY A 409 7.30 1.10 15.46
N ALA A 410 8.53 1.20 16.00
CA ALA A 410 9.40 2.35 15.79
C ALA A 410 10.11 2.34 14.42
N ARG A 411 10.53 1.17 13.92
CA ARG A 411 11.25 1.04 12.63
C ARG A 411 10.34 1.16 11.39
N PHE A 412 9.09 0.71 11.48
CA PHE A 412 8.13 0.78 10.37
C PHE A 412 7.17 1.99 10.46
N GLY A 413 7.40 2.90 11.41
CA GLY A 413 6.55 4.08 11.61
C GLY A 413 5.18 3.79 12.23
N GLU A 414 4.90 2.53 12.57
CA GLU A 414 3.67 2.08 13.20
C GLU A 414 3.81 2.05 14.73
N VAL A 415 3.96 3.23 15.34
CA VAL A 415 3.98 3.36 16.82
C VAL A 415 2.64 2.91 17.42
N TYR A 416 1.58 2.78 16.61
CA TYR A 416 0.24 2.39 17.04
C TYR A 416 -0.42 1.41 16.07
N ASN A 417 -0.94 0.30 16.60
CA ASN A 417 -1.70 -0.68 15.83
C ASN A 417 -3.06 -0.08 15.42
N ARG A 418 -3.09 0.59 14.26
CA ARG A 418 -4.29 1.21 13.70
C ARG A 418 -5.15 0.14 13.05
N ILE A 419 -6.44 0.17 13.36
CA ILE A 419 -7.41 -0.78 12.86
C ILE A 419 -8.43 -0.03 12.02
N LEU A 420 -8.69 -0.54 10.83
CA LEU A 420 -9.66 -0.03 9.89
C LEU A 420 -10.95 -0.85 10.05
N ILE A 421 -12.08 -0.16 10.20
CA ILE A 421 -13.42 -0.75 10.17
C ILE A 421 -14.20 -0.23 8.97
N GLN A 422 -14.82 -1.13 8.23
CA GLN A 422 -15.59 -0.82 7.03
C GLN A 422 -16.94 -1.54 7.09
N GLY A 423 -18.02 -0.82 6.83
CA GLY A 423 -19.36 -1.40 6.68
C GLY A 423 -19.76 -1.44 5.22
N TYR A 424 -20.23 -2.60 4.76
CA TYR A 424 -20.77 -2.79 3.41
C TYR A 424 -22.17 -3.39 3.51
N VAL A 425 -23.09 -2.95 2.64
CA VAL A 425 -24.44 -3.51 2.60
C VAL A 425 -24.69 -4.03 1.18
N LEU A 426 -24.93 -5.32 1.09
CA LEU A 426 -25.19 -6.04 -0.15
C LEU A 426 -26.69 -6.25 -0.36
N ASP A 427 -27.14 -6.22 -1.60
CA ASP A 427 -28.50 -6.58 -1.96
C ASP A 427 -28.70 -8.11 -1.88
N TRP A 428 -29.79 -8.55 -1.25
CA TRP A 428 -30.07 -9.98 -0.98
C TRP A 428 -30.27 -10.83 -2.24
N GLU A 429 -30.85 -10.23 -3.27
CA GLU A 429 -31.20 -10.94 -4.51
C GLU A 429 -30.00 -11.00 -5.44
N THR A 430 -29.34 -9.86 -5.65
CA THR A 430 -28.28 -9.69 -6.65
C THR A 430 -26.88 -9.93 -6.12
N GLY A 431 -26.67 -9.86 -4.80
CA GLY A 431 -25.35 -9.90 -4.16
C GLY A 431 -24.49 -8.66 -4.44
N LYS A 432 -25.06 -7.62 -5.06
CA LYS A 432 -24.34 -6.40 -5.45
C LYS A 432 -24.32 -5.40 -4.31
N LEU A 433 -23.28 -4.58 -4.32
CA LEU A 433 -23.05 -3.57 -3.29
C LEU A 433 -24.04 -2.40 -3.45
N LYS A 434 -24.72 -2.05 -2.35
CA LYS A 434 -25.76 -1.02 -2.28
C LYS A 434 -25.36 0.15 -1.38
N LEU A 435 -24.79 -0.12 -0.22
CA LEU A 435 -24.24 0.89 0.69
C LEU A 435 -22.76 0.62 0.95
N SER A 436 -21.93 1.67 0.97
CA SER A 436 -20.49 1.60 1.23
C SER A 436 -20.08 2.54 2.36
N PRO A 437 -18.88 2.38 2.96
CA PRO A 437 -18.35 3.32 3.95
C PRO A 437 -18.37 4.76 3.41
N ASP A 438 -18.48 5.77 4.26
CA ASP A 438 -18.45 7.19 3.86
C ASP A 438 -17.17 7.87 4.38
N LEU A 439 -16.35 8.47 3.51
CA LEU A 439 -15.19 9.31 3.88
C LEU A 439 -15.55 10.81 4.00
N GLY A 440 -16.77 11.18 3.68
CA GLY A 440 -17.27 12.54 3.74
C GLY A 440 -17.39 13.10 5.17
N PRO A 441 -17.82 14.38 5.30
CA PRO A 441 -17.99 15.04 6.60
C PRO A 441 -18.96 14.32 7.54
N TYR A 442 -19.99 13.67 7.00
CA TYR A 442 -20.98 12.90 7.74
C TYR A 442 -20.55 11.45 8.00
N GLY A 443 -19.54 10.95 7.30
CA GLY A 443 -18.95 9.64 7.53
C GLY A 443 -17.73 9.73 8.43
N SER A 444 -16.56 9.46 7.87
CA SER A 444 -15.26 9.49 8.56
C SER A 444 -14.91 10.85 9.18
N GLY A 445 -15.51 11.95 8.73
CA GLY A 445 -15.37 13.26 9.37
C GLY A 445 -16.00 13.33 10.77
N SER A 446 -17.02 12.50 11.04
CA SER A 446 -17.72 12.41 12.32
C SER A 446 -17.37 11.14 13.10
N PHE A 447 -17.32 10.00 12.39
CA PHE A 447 -16.98 8.68 12.94
C PHE A 447 -15.81 8.09 12.15
N PRO A 448 -14.56 8.27 12.61
CA PRO A 448 -13.38 7.80 11.88
C PRO A 448 -13.44 6.31 11.55
N LEU A 449 -13.09 5.94 10.32
CA LEU A 449 -12.95 4.53 9.90
C LEU A 449 -11.71 3.87 10.52
N ILE A 450 -10.73 4.67 10.92
CA ILE A 450 -9.51 4.19 11.57
C ILE A 450 -9.59 4.47 13.07
N PHE A 451 -9.38 3.43 13.88
CA PHE A 451 -9.35 3.53 15.33
C PHE A 451 -8.12 2.84 15.93
N ILE A 452 -7.92 3.06 17.22
CA ILE A 452 -6.87 2.45 18.03
C ILE A 452 -7.53 1.65 19.17
N ALA A 453 -7.03 0.47 19.50
CA ALA A 453 -7.57 -0.37 20.58
C ALA A 453 -6.97 -0.01 21.95
N ASP A 454 -7.49 1.04 22.58
CA ASP A 454 -6.94 1.68 23.80
C ASP A 454 -7.75 1.48 25.09
N TYR A 455 -9.00 0.99 24.99
CA TYR A 455 -9.84 0.63 26.14
C TYR A 455 -10.86 -0.44 25.74
N HIS A 456 -11.41 -1.14 26.73
CA HIS A 456 -12.32 -2.27 26.52
C HIS A 456 -13.60 -2.14 27.37
N PRO A 457 -14.78 -2.48 26.81
CA PRO A 457 -15.05 -2.76 25.40
C PRO A 457 -15.06 -1.46 24.58
N LYS A 458 -14.72 -1.53 23.29
CA LYS A 458 -14.62 -0.35 22.42
C LYS A 458 -15.82 -0.23 21.46
N PRO A 459 -16.64 0.83 21.57
CA PRO A 459 -17.75 1.08 20.66
C PRO A 459 -17.26 1.64 19.32
N LEU A 460 -17.83 1.16 18.22
CA LEU A 460 -17.54 1.59 16.85
C LEU A 460 -18.85 1.83 16.08
N PHE A 461 -18.89 2.86 15.24
CA PHE A 461 -20.09 3.24 14.49
C PHE A 461 -19.73 3.52 13.03
N PRO A 462 -19.43 2.47 12.22
CA PRO A 462 -19.14 2.67 10.81
C PRO A 462 -20.35 3.29 10.12
N VAL A 463 -20.13 4.40 9.42
CA VAL A 463 -21.17 5.11 8.68
C VAL A 463 -21.10 4.74 7.21
N VAL A 464 -22.26 4.42 6.63
CA VAL A 464 -22.41 4.04 5.24
C VAL A 464 -23.36 4.98 4.49
N PHE A 465 -23.23 5.03 3.17
CA PHE A 465 -24.08 5.80 2.27
C PHE A 465 -24.44 5.01 1.01
N GLU A 466 -25.50 5.43 0.32
CA GLU A 466 -25.92 4.83 -0.95
C GLU A 466 -24.96 5.19 -2.06
N SER A 467 -24.39 4.17 -2.70
CA SER A 467 -23.28 4.35 -3.62
C SER A 467 -23.31 3.35 -4.77
N ARG A 468 -22.57 3.67 -5.83
CA ARG A 468 -22.21 2.75 -6.91
C ARG A 468 -20.69 2.77 -7.13
N PRO A 469 -20.07 1.60 -7.36
CA PRO A 469 -18.66 1.50 -7.66
C PRO A 469 -18.32 2.03 -9.07
N LEU A 470 -17.29 2.86 -9.13
CA LEU A 470 -16.53 3.23 -10.31
C LEU A 470 -15.14 2.59 -10.21
N VAL A 471 -14.83 1.68 -11.14
CA VAL A 471 -13.57 0.91 -11.14
C VAL A 471 -12.58 1.51 -12.13
N ILE A 472 -11.37 1.80 -11.65
CA ILE A 472 -10.23 2.21 -12.45
C ILE A 472 -9.06 1.24 -12.28
N PHE A 473 -8.20 1.19 -13.30
CA PHE A 473 -7.01 0.35 -13.37
C PHE A 473 -5.74 1.22 -13.51
N ASP A 474 -4.59 0.56 -13.61
CA ASP A 474 -3.30 1.20 -13.91
C ASP A 474 -2.91 2.27 -12.87
N LEU A 475 -3.20 2.02 -11.59
CA LEU A 475 -2.81 2.90 -10.48
C LEU A 475 -1.29 2.80 -10.19
N LEU A 476 -0.50 3.66 -10.85
CA LEU A 476 0.97 3.67 -10.78
C LEU A 476 1.54 5.10 -10.86
N ASP A 477 2.85 5.26 -10.62
CA ASP A 477 3.55 6.54 -10.87
C ASP A 477 4.10 6.57 -12.32
N PRO A 478 3.59 7.42 -13.22
CA PRO A 478 3.98 7.42 -14.63
C PRO A 478 5.41 7.93 -14.88
N ARG A 479 6.04 8.61 -13.91
CA ARG A 479 7.43 9.10 -14.04
C ARG A 479 8.43 7.99 -13.82
N THR A 480 8.10 7.01 -12.98
CA THR A 480 8.96 5.86 -12.68
C THR A 480 8.47 4.56 -13.29
N LEU A 481 7.20 4.51 -13.72
CA LEU A 481 6.47 3.31 -14.16
C LEU A 481 6.37 2.19 -13.12
N ASN A 482 6.70 2.50 -11.86
CA ASN A 482 6.56 1.58 -10.75
C ASN A 482 5.12 1.60 -10.21
N SER A 483 4.65 0.42 -9.79
CA SER A 483 3.47 0.28 -8.94
C SER A 483 3.65 1.12 -7.67
N LEU A 484 2.55 1.61 -7.09
CA LEU A 484 2.62 2.50 -5.93
C LEU A 484 3.11 1.80 -4.66
N ILE A 485 3.08 0.46 -4.65
CA ILE A 485 3.55 -0.35 -3.54
C ILE A 485 4.29 -1.60 -4.07
N TYR A 486 5.31 -2.02 -3.34
CA TYR A 486 5.97 -3.31 -3.50
C TYR A 486 6.01 -3.98 -2.12
N LEU A 487 5.36 -5.13 -2.01
CA LEU A 487 5.24 -5.88 -0.76
C LEU A 487 6.37 -6.89 -0.62
N ASP A 488 6.84 -7.11 0.60
CA ASP A 488 7.64 -8.27 0.94
C ASP A 488 6.80 -9.55 0.82
N PRO A 489 7.19 -10.54 0.01
CA PRO A 489 6.45 -11.80 -0.07
C PRO A 489 6.31 -12.55 1.26
N ALA A 490 7.26 -12.39 2.19
CA ALA A 490 7.25 -13.10 3.47
C ALA A 490 6.39 -12.42 4.53
N THR A 491 6.37 -11.09 4.57
CA THR A 491 5.64 -10.32 5.59
C THR A 491 4.37 -9.67 5.08
N LEU A 492 4.22 -9.55 3.75
CA LEU A 492 3.22 -8.72 3.06
C LEU A 492 3.22 -7.25 3.49
N LEU A 493 4.30 -6.80 4.15
CA LEU A 493 4.51 -5.41 4.47
C LEU A 493 5.14 -4.66 3.28
N PRO A 494 4.85 -3.37 3.11
CA PRO A 494 5.48 -2.57 2.07
C PRO A 494 7.00 -2.49 2.27
N ARG A 495 7.79 -2.97 1.30
CA ARG A 495 9.25 -2.69 1.19
C ARG A 495 9.54 -1.37 0.49
N TYR A 496 8.67 -1.00 -0.45
CA TYR A 496 8.73 0.26 -1.17
C TYR A 496 7.32 0.79 -1.36
N THR A 497 7.13 2.07 -1.04
CA THR A 497 5.86 2.76 -1.24
C THR A 497 6.15 4.12 -1.86
N VAL A 498 5.42 4.45 -2.92
CA VAL A 498 5.39 5.80 -3.48
C VAL A 498 4.28 6.55 -2.76
N PRO A 499 4.53 7.70 -2.09
CA PRO A 499 3.46 8.50 -1.52
C PRO A 499 2.47 8.89 -2.63
N TRP A 500 1.17 8.72 -2.35
CA TRP A 500 0.15 8.97 -3.36
C TRP A 500 -1.17 9.40 -2.75
N THR A 501 -1.97 10.11 -3.54
CA THR A 501 -3.38 10.38 -3.23
C THR A 501 -4.19 10.30 -4.52
N LEU A 502 -5.40 9.75 -4.41
CA LEU A 502 -6.42 9.82 -5.45
C LEU A 502 -7.55 10.69 -4.92
N SER A 503 -7.76 11.84 -5.56
CA SER A 503 -8.81 12.79 -5.17
C SER A 503 -9.96 12.73 -6.16
N VAL A 504 -11.18 12.82 -5.64
CA VAL A 504 -12.42 12.77 -6.42
C VAL A 504 -13.11 14.12 -6.43
N TYR A 505 -13.61 14.52 -7.60
CA TYR A 505 -14.27 15.81 -7.83
C TYR A 505 -15.54 15.61 -8.65
N ASP A 506 -16.58 16.38 -8.35
CA ASP A 506 -17.70 16.57 -9.28
C ASP A 506 -17.26 17.59 -10.35
N ILE A 507 -17.29 17.21 -11.62
CA ILE A 507 -16.80 18.02 -12.75
C ILE A 507 -17.66 19.27 -12.98
N LYS A 508 -18.93 19.27 -12.56
CA LYS A 508 -19.81 20.44 -12.75
C LYS A 508 -19.49 21.56 -11.78
N SER A 509 -19.16 21.23 -10.53
CA SER A 509 -18.82 22.22 -9.49
C SER A 509 -17.31 22.37 -9.26
N TRP A 510 -16.51 21.38 -9.67
CA TRP A 510 -15.11 21.19 -9.27
C TRP A 510 -14.89 21.09 -7.76
N GLU A 511 -15.92 20.66 -7.03
CA GLU A 511 -15.88 20.45 -5.59
C GLU A 511 -15.76 18.96 -5.27
N MET A 512 -15.20 18.65 -4.11
CA MET A 512 -15.19 17.28 -3.61
C MET A 512 -16.63 16.87 -3.25
N PRO A 513 -17.11 15.69 -3.70
CA PRO A 513 -18.41 15.19 -3.30
C PRO A 513 -18.56 15.13 -1.78
N ILE A 514 -19.75 15.47 -1.27
CA ILE A 514 -20.02 15.43 0.17
C ILE A 514 -19.95 14.00 0.71
N ARG A 515 -20.32 13.00 -0.11
CA ARG A 515 -20.24 11.57 0.21
C ARG A 515 -19.48 10.86 -0.87
N TYR A 516 -18.46 10.13 -0.47
CA TYR A 516 -17.65 9.33 -1.36
C TYR A 516 -16.84 8.33 -0.55
N TYR A 517 -16.34 7.30 -1.20
CA TYR A 517 -15.36 6.41 -0.61
C TYR A 517 -14.38 5.91 -1.65
N ILE A 518 -13.13 5.71 -1.24
CA ILE A 518 -12.07 5.25 -2.13
C ILE A 518 -11.37 4.10 -1.41
N VAL A 519 -11.27 2.98 -2.11
CA VAL A 519 -10.52 1.81 -1.67
C VAL A 519 -9.66 1.34 -2.84
N ALA A 520 -8.41 0.99 -2.55
CA ALA A 520 -7.44 0.64 -3.59
C ALA A 520 -6.68 -0.63 -3.21
N ASP A 521 -6.35 -1.40 -4.24
CA ASP A 521 -5.43 -2.53 -4.20
C ASP A 521 -4.24 -2.14 -5.09
N PRO A 522 -3.22 -1.45 -4.55
CA PRO A 522 -2.10 -0.98 -5.36
C PRO A 522 -1.16 -2.11 -5.78
N ARG A 523 -1.30 -3.33 -5.22
CA ARG A 523 -0.59 -4.54 -5.68
C ARG A 523 -1.13 -4.99 -7.03
N ASN A 524 -2.46 -5.00 -7.18
CA ASN A 524 -3.13 -5.32 -8.44
C ASN A 524 -3.41 -4.07 -9.30
N GLU A 525 -3.07 -2.88 -8.80
CA GLU A 525 -3.22 -1.57 -9.43
C GLU A 525 -4.67 -1.21 -9.79
N ILE A 526 -5.59 -1.59 -8.92
CA ILE A 526 -7.01 -1.32 -9.05
C ILE A 526 -7.42 -0.34 -7.96
N ALA A 527 -8.29 0.61 -8.30
CA ALA A 527 -9.04 1.37 -7.31
C ALA A 527 -10.53 1.35 -7.61
N VAL A 528 -11.32 1.32 -6.54
CA VAL A 528 -12.78 1.40 -6.58
C VAL A 528 -13.18 2.68 -5.85
N ILE A 529 -13.90 3.52 -6.56
CA ILE A 529 -14.42 4.80 -6.09
C ILE A 529 -15.93 4.66 -5.97
N PHE A 530 -16.46 4.83 -4.77
CA PHE A 530 -17.88 4.77 -4.48
C PHE A 530 -18.46 6.18 -4.46
N LEU A 531 -19.52 6.38 -5.24
CA LEU A 531 -20.14 7.69 -5.45
C LEU A 531 -21.66 7.56 -5.46
N GLU A 532 -22.35 8.65 -5.14
CA GLU A 532 -23.80 8.70 -5.25
C GLU A 532 -24.24 8.56 -6.73
N PRO A 533 -25.36 7.88 -7.01
CA PRO A 533 -25.92 7.85 -8.37
C PRO A 533 -26.17 9.27 -8.90
N GLY A 534 -25.82 9.52 -10.15
CA GLY A 534 -25.97 10.82 -10.82
C GLY A 534 -24.79 11.79 -10.66
N THR A 535 -23.75 11.44 -9.89
CA THR A 535 -22.51 12.24 -9.82
C THR A 535 -21.73 12.16 -11.14
N TYR A 536 -21.16 13.30 -11.57
CA TYR A 536 -20.30 13.41 -12.75
C TYR A 536 -18.87 13.57 -12.29
N THR A 537 -18.09 12.50 -12.31
CA THR A 537 -16.83 12.46 -11.57
C THR A 537 -15.60 12.66 -12.44
N GLY A 538 -14.66 13.44 -11.94
CA GLY A 538 -13.27 13.48 -12.36
C GLY A 538 -12.33 13.05 -11.23
N LEU A 539 -11.19 12.47 -11.60
CA LEU A 539 -10.18 12.00 -10.65
C LEU A 539 -8.85 12.71 -10.88
N ILE A 540 -8.15 13.00 -9.79
CA ILE A 540 -6.79 13.53 -9.82
C ILE A 540 -5.89 12.59 -9.04
N LEU A 541 -4.91 12.01 -9.73
CA LEU A 541 -3.85 11.21 -9.16
C LEU A 541 -2.62 12.08 -8.89
N LYS A 542 -2.19 12.09 -7.64
CA LYS A 542 -0.93 12.70 -7.22
C LYS A 542 0.01 11.62 -6.71
N THR A 543 1.27 11.66 -7.14
CA THR A 543 2.29 10.68 -6.73
C THR A 543 3.62 11.35 -6.42
N GLY A 544 4.47 10.65 -5.67
CA GLY A 544 5.79 11.11 -5.25
C GLY A 544 5.77 11.92 -3.96
N ILE A 545 6.96 12.20 -3.43
CA ILE A 545 7.16 12.92 -2.16
C ILE A 545 6.59 14.35 -2.24
N ASP A 546 6.62 14.94 -3.42
CA ASP A 546 6.07 16.26 -3.73
C ASP A 546 4.55 16.27 -3.93
N TYR A 547 3.89 15.10 -3.94
CA TYR A 547 2.49 14.94 -4.32
C TYR A 547 2.14 15.69 -5.62
N ALA A 548 3.05 15.65 -6.60
CA ALA A 548 2.82 16.26 -7.90
C ALA A 548 1.61 15.61 -8.58
N ILE A 549 0.83 16.43 -9.31
CA ILE A 549 -0.26 15.91 -10.14
C ILE A 549 0.36 15.17 -11.31
N THR A 550 0.23 13.86 -11.31
CA THR A 550 0.81 12.98 -12.33
C THR A 550 -0.24 12.39 -13.25
N GLY A 551 -1.51 12.34 -12.83
CA GLY A 551 -2.63 11.92 -13.68
C GLY A 551 -3.90 12.72 -13.40
N ILE A 552 -4.65 13.00 -14.47
CA ILE A 552 -5.98 13.60 -14.44
C ILE A 552 -6.88 12.73 -15.32
N LEU A 553 -8.00 12.28 -14.78
CA LEU A 553 -8.98 11.42 -15.45
C LEU A 553 -10.33 12.13 -15.43
N VAL A 554 -10.72 12.72 -16.55
CA VAL A 554 -11.91 13.61 -16.63
C VAL A 554 -12.76 13.36 -17.86
N ASN A 555 -12.43 12.35 -18.68
CA ASN A 555 -13.09 12.09 -19.96
C ASN A 555 -13.04 13.31 -20.88
N ALA A 556 -11.82 13.78 -21.19
CA ALA A 556 -11.58 14.95 -22.01
C ALA A 556 -11.81 14.66 -23.49
N THR A 557 -12.38 15.64 -24.18
CA THR A 557 -12.51 15.68 -25.64
C THR A 557 -11.87 16.97 -26.15
N PRO A 558 -11.49 17.06 -27.44
CA PRO A 558 -11.01 18.31 -28.01
C PRO A 558 -12.00 19.48 -27.86
N ASP A 559 -13.31 19.19 -27.86
CA ASP A 559 -14.38 20.18 -27.69
C ASP A 559 -14.62 20.55 -26.21
N SER A 560 -14.38 19.61 -25.28
CA SER A 560 -14.44 19.82 -23.83
C SER A 560 -13.12 19.41 -23.15
N PRO A 561 -12.08 20.25 -23.19
CA PRO A 561 -10.75 19.90 -22.65
C PRO A 561 -10.69 19.79 -21.12
N LEU A 562 -11.66 20.37 -20.42
CA LEU A 562 -11.81 20.21 -18.98
C LEU A 562 -12.51 18.90 -18.60
N GLY A 563 -13.03 18.17 -19.59
CA GLY A 563 -13.72 16.91 -19.41
C GLY A 563 -15.20 17.05 -19.13
N GLU A 564 -15.94 16.00 -19.46
CA GLU A 564 -17.37 15.84 -19.13
C GLU A 564 -17.60 15.01 -17.86
N GLY A 565 -16.53 14.38 -17.35
CA GLY A 565 -16.57 13.44 -16.25
C GLY A 565 -17.11 12.07 -16.63
N PHE A 566 -17.03 11.15 -15.67
CA PHE A 566 -17.63 9.83 -15.73
C PHE A 566 -18.92 9.85 -14.93
N SER A 567 -20.06 9.61 -15.59
CA SER A 567 -21.37 9.65 -14.95
C SER A 567 -21.85 8.26 -14.57
N ILE A 568 -22.31 8.11 -13.34
CA ILE A 568 -23.02 6.91 -12.89
C ILE A 568 -24.52 7.16 -13.05
N GLU A 569 -25.07 6.83 -14.22
CA GLU A 569 -26.50 7.01 -14.48
C GLU A 569 -27.37 6.08 -13.62
N PRO A 570 -28.62 6.48 -13.28
CA PRO A 570 -29.57 5.60 -12.62
C PRO A 570 -29.79 4.31 -13.41
N GLY A 571 -29.51 3.16 -12.79
CA GLY A 571 -29.60 1.83 -13.41
C GLY A 571 -28.24 1.21 -13.76
N ILE A 572 -27.15 1.99 -13.77
CA ILE A 572 -25.78 1.45 -13.83
C ILE A 572 -25.37 1.01 -12.43
N GLU A 573 -25.14 -0.30 -12.26
CA GLU A 573 -24.76 -0.85 -10.95
C GLU A 573 -23.25 -0.78 -10.67
N GLU A 574 -22.41 -0.82 -11.72
CA GLU A 574 -20.96 -0.64 -11.64
C GLU A 574 -20.47 -0.01 -12.95
N LEU A 575 -19.73 1.10 -12.84
CA LEU A 575 -19.08 1.74 -13.98
C LEU A 575 -17.61 1.32 -14.02
N ARG A 576 -17.10 0.96 -15.19
CA ARG A 576 -15.69 0.60 -15.39
C ARG A 576 -15.08 1.57 -16.39
N VAL A 577 -13.88 2.06 -16.10
CA VAL A 577 -13.08 2.83 -17.06
C VAL A 577 -12.04 1.87 -17.66
N PRO A 578 -12.37 1.13 -18.75
CA PRO A 578 -11.40 0.22 -19.36
C PRO A 578 -10.22 1.01 -19.92
N LEU A 579 -9.08 0.32 -20.11
CA LEU A 579 -7.88 0.94 -20.69
C LEU A 579 -7.45 2.22 -19.94
N THR A 580 -7.53 2.23 -18.60
CA THR A 580 -7.40 3.45 -17.80
C THR A 580 -6.09 4.21 -18.06
N ALA A 581 -4.94 3.53 -18.24
CA ALA A 581 -3.69 4.22 -18.60
C ALA A 581 -3.79 5.01 -19.92
N ILE A 582 -4.50 4.47 -20.92
CA ILE A 582 -4.73 5.14 -22.21
C ILE A 582 -5.63 6.35 -22.00
N GLN A 583 -6.66 6.22 -21.15
CA GLN A 583 -7.54 7.33 -20.80
C GLN A 583 -6.80 8.44 -20.03
N PHE A 584 -5.93 8.09 -19.07
CA PHE A 584 -5.05 9.06 -18.39
C PHE A 584 -4.13 9.77 -19.39
N ALA A 585 -3.47 9.03 -20.28
CA ALA A 585 -2.57 9.60 -21.28
C ALA A 585 -3.31 10.58 -22.21
N LYS A 586 -4.50 10.18 -22.67
CA LYS A 586 -5.39 11.00 -23.52
C LYS A 586 -5.84 12.26 -22.80
N ASP A 587 -6.38 12.14 -21.60
CA ASP A 587 -6.93 13.27 -20.85
C ASP A 587 -5.83 14.29 -20.49
N MET A 588 -4.67 13.80 -20.04
CA MET A 588 -3.50 14.63 -19.77
C MET A 588 -3.02 15.36 -21.03
N TYR A 589 -2.95 14.66 -22.18
CA TYR A 589 -2.54 15.27 -23.44
C TYR A 589 -3.50 16.39 -23.89
N ILE A 590 -4.80 16.13 -23.92
CA ILE A 590 -5.80 17.11 -24.36
C ILE A 590 -5.79 18.34 -23.45
N LEU A 591 -5.78 18.13 -22.13
CA LEU A 591 -5.80 19.21 -21.15
C LEU A 591 -4.53 20.05 -21.23
N THR A 592 -3.36 19.40 -21.27
CA THR A 592 -2.06 20.09 -21.26
C THR A 592 -1.84 20.84 -22.57
N SER A 593 -2.14 20.23 -23.71
CA SER A 593 -2.00 20.88 -25.03
C SER A 593 -2.92 22.09 -25.15
N THR A 594 -4.17 21.99 -24.70
CA THR A 594 -5.11 23.12 -24.69
C THR A 594 -4.59 24.29 -23.82
N ARG A 595 -4.06 23.98 -22.63
CA ARG A 595 -3.49 25.00 -21.74
C ARG A 595 -2.23 25.63 -22.34
N LEU A 596 -1.35 24.81 -22.91
CA LEU A 596 -0.12 25.27 -23.54
C LEU A 596 -0.43 26.16 -24.75
N ASP A 597 -1.40 25.80 -25.59
CA ASP A 597 -1.81 26.61 -26.73
C ASP A 597 -2.39 27.97 -26.32
N LYS A 598 -3.11 28.04 -25.19
CA LYS A 598 -3.55 29.32 -24.61
C LYS A 598 -2.34 30.20 -24.27
N VAL A 599 -1.31 29.65 -23.65
CA VAL A 599 -0.11 30.38 -23.20
C VAL A 599 0.80 30.74 -24.39
N ARG A 600 0.91 29.85 -25.40
CA ARG A 600 1.65 30.07 -26.66
C ARG A 600 1.15 31.29 -27.44
N ARG A 601 -0.16 31.59 -27.40
CA ARG A 601 -0.75 32.79 -28.03
C ARG A 601 -0.14 34.09 -27.49
N TYR A 602 0.33 34.08 -26.24
CA TYR A 602 0.96 35.23 -25.58
C TYR A 602 2.50 35.20 -25.63
N GLN A 603 3.10 34.33 -26.45
CA GLN A 603 4.55 34.17 -26.59
C GLN A 603 5.28 33.80 -25.28
N VAL A 604 4.55 33.27 -24.29
CA VAL A 604 5.14 32.68 -23.10
C VAL A 604 5.52 31.24 -23.45
N ARG A 605 6.82 30.98 -23.60
CA ARG A 605 7.35 29.68 -24.04
C ARG A 605 8.57 29.30 -23.22
N ASP A 606 8.73 28.00 -23.02
CA ASP A 606 9.91 27.37 -22.45
C ASP A 606 10.34 26.20 -23.33
N TYR A 607 11.65 26.04 -23.50
CA TYR A 607 12.23 25.05 -24.39
C TYR A 607 11.86 23.62 -23.97
N VAL A 608 11.90 23.32 -22.66
CA VAL A 608 11.61 21.98 -22.15
C VAL A 608 10.16 21.60 -22.44
N THR A 609 9.24 22.53 -22.16
CA THR A 609 7.81 22.34 -22.39
C THR A 609 7.49 22.12 -23.87
N GLU A 610 8.10 22.91 -24.76
CA GLU A 610 7.94 22.78 -26.21
C GLU A 610 8.52 21.45 -26.74
N TYR A 611 9.70 21.05 -26.25
CA TYR A 611 10.30 19.76 -26.61
C TYR A 611 9.41 18.58 -26.19
N LEU A 612 8.89 18.59 -24.97
CA LEU A 612 8.00 17.54 -24.45
C LEU A 612 6.68 17.49 -25.23
N SER A 613 6.10 18.65 -25.54
CA SER A 613 4.86 18.75 -26.33
C SER A 613 5.04 18.17 -27.73
N ASN A 614 6.07 18.59 -28.47
CA ASN A 614 6.30 18.11 -29.84
C ASN A 614 6.52 16.60 -29.91
N LYS A 615 7.23 16.03 -28.92
CA LYS A 615 7.43 14.57 -28.85
C LYS A 615 6.11 13.83 -28.56
N SER A 616 5.21 14.46 -27.80
CA SER A 616 3.94 13.87 -27.39
C SER A 616 2.93 13.75 -28.54
N ASP A 617 2.93 14.69 -29.48
CA ASP A 617 1.97 14.69 -30.60
C ASP A 617 2.05 13.40 -31.42
N SER A 618 3.27 12.99 -31.78
CA SER A 618 3.50 11.74 -32.52
C SER A 618 3.02 10.49 -31.77
N LEU A 619 3.28 10.43 -30.46
CA LEU A 619 2.89 9.30 -29.62
C LEU A 619 1.38 9.21 -29.44
N TYR A 620 0.69 10.35 -29.36
CA TYR A 620 -0.76 10.40 -29.21
C TYR A 620 -1.48 9.81 -30.41
N ASP A 621 -1.11 10.23 -31.62
CA ASP A 621 -1.73 9.74 -32.85
C ASP A 621 -1.47 8.24 -33.05
N GLU A 622 -0.23 7.80 -32.81
CA GLU A 622 0.15 6.39 -32.94
C GLU A 622 -0.54 5.51 -31.88
N MET A 623 -0.69 6.01 -30.65
CA MET A 623 -1.42 5.33 -29.58
C MET A 623 -2.89 5.11 -29.98
N LEU A 624 -3.56 6.13 -30.50
CA LEU A 624 -4.95 6.02 -30.95
C LEU A 624 -5.09 5.04 -32.12
N ALA A 625 -4.14 5.04 -33.07
CA ALA A 625 -4.11 4.08 -34.17
C ALA A 625 -3.93 2.64 -33.66
N ALA A 626 -3.04 2.42 -32.70
CA ALA A 626 -2.80 1.11 -32.09
C ALA A 626 -4.04 0.56 -31.36
N VAL A 627 -4.78 1.43 -30.64
CA VAL A 627 -6.06 1.06 -30.01
C VAL A 627 -7.10 0.65 -31.05
N ARG A 628 -7.25 1.42 -32.14
CA ARG A 628 -8.20 1.10 -33.22
C ARG A 628 -7.89 -0.23 -33.92
N ASN A 629 -6.61 -0.59 -33.98
CA ASN A 629 -6.14 -1.85 -34.57
C ASN A 629 -6.12 -3.02 -33.58
N ASN A 630 -6.67 -2.87 -32.37
CA ASN A 630 -6.67 -3.87 -31.29
C ASN A 630 -5.26 -4.33 -30.86
N ASN A 631 -4.21 -3.55 -31.15
CA ASN A 631 -2.85 -3.84 -30.71
C ASN A 631 -2.61 -3.25 -29.31
N TYR A 632 -3.28 -3.82 -28.31
CA TYR A 632 -3.30 -3.26 -26.96
C TYR A 632 -1.92 -3.24 -26.30
N SER A 633 -1.06 -4.23 -26.54
CA SER A 633 0.31 -4.24 -25.98
C SER A 633 1.11 -3.02 -26.44
N TYR A 634 1.05 -2.72 -27.74
CA TYR A 634 1.72 -1.55 -28.30
C TYR A 634 1.05 -0.25 -27.86
N ALA A 635 -0.28 -0.19 -27.85
CA ALA A 635 -1.02 0.96 -27.36
C ALA A 635 -0.65 1.33 -25.92
N TYR A 636 -0.54 0.34 -25.02
CA TYR A 636 -0.10 0.55 -23.64
C TYR A 636 1.34 1.04 -23.53
N SER A 637 2.24 0.56 -24.40
CA SER A 637 3.62 1.05 -24.43
C SER A 637 3.68 2.55 -24.75
N LEU A 638 2.93 2.99 -25.76
CA LEU A 638 2.83 4.39 -26.16
C LEU A 638 2.09 5.22 -25.10
N ALA A 639 1.04 4.67 -24.48
CA ALA A 639 0.28 5.35 -23.44
C ALA A 639 1.14 5.64 -22.20
N TYR A 640 1.95 4.70 -21.72
CA TYR A 640 2.87 4.95 -20.60
C TYR A 640 3.94 5.99 -20.95
N ALA A 641 4.49 5.94 -22.16
CA ALA A 641 5.44 6.95 -22.63
C ALA A 641 4.80 8.34 -22.69
N LEU A 642 3.62 8.45 -23.32
CA LEU A 642 2.86 9.69 -23.45
C LEU A 642 2.45 10.23 -22.09
N TRP A 643 1.91 9.39 -21.21
CA TRP A 643 1.49 9.78 -19.85
C TRP A 643 2.67 10.31 -19.04
N SER A 644 3.83 9.66 -19.12
CA SER A 644 5.06 10.12 -18.48
C SER A 644 5.48 11.51 -18.98
N LEU A 645 5.54 11.72 -20.30
CA LEU A 645 5.90 13.01 -20.90
C LEU A 645 4.89 14.09 -20.56
N GLN A 646 3.59 13.77 -20.61
CA GLN A 646 2.52 14.71 -20.32
C GLN A 646 2.43 15.07 -18.84
N SER A 647 2.78 14.16 -17.93
CA SER A 647 2.89 14.49 -16.50
C SER A 647 3.95 15.57 -16.26
N GLN A 648 5.10 15.48 -16.93
CA GLN A 648 6.16 16.49 -16.85
C GLN A 648 5.76 17.79 -17.58
N CYS A 649 5.18 17.67 -18.78
CA CYS A 649 4.71 18.82 -19.56
C CYS A 649 3.62 19.60 -18.81
N TYR A 650 2.73 18.92 -18.08
CA TYR A 650 1.71 19.54 -17.23
C TYR A 650 2.34 20.35 -16.10
N ILE A 651 3.32 19.77 -15.39
CA ILE A 651 4.04 20.47 -14.31
C ILE A 651 4.72 21.73 -14.85
N SER A 652 5.48 21.61 -15.94
CA SER A 652 6.17 22.75 -16.56
C SER A 652 5.19 23.80 -17.07
N THR A 653 4.09 23.39 -17.71
CA THR A 653 3.04 24.32 -18.19
C THR A 653 2.37 25.06 -17.04
N ARG A 654 2.09 24.38 -15.93
CA ARG A 654 1.53 25.00 -14.72
C ARG A 654 2.51 25.98 -14.10
N GLU A 655 3.80 25.65 -14.07
CA GLU A 655 4.85 26.53 -13.54
C GLU A 655 4.99 27.79 -14.41
N LEU A 656 4.95 27.66 -15.74
CA LEU A 656 4.88 28.79 -16.66
C LEU A 656 3.69 29.71 -16.36
N ILE A 657 2.49 29.13 -16.25
CA ILE A 657 1.29 29.89 -15.91
C ILE A 657 1.49 30.59 -14.56
N SER A 658 1.88 29.85 -13.52
CA SER A 658 2.07 30.41 -12.18
C SER A 658 3.13 31.52 -12.14
N ASN A 659 4.21 31.42 -12.91
CA ASN A 659 5.25 32.44 -12.99
C ASN A 659 4.72 33.73 -13.60
N VAL A 660 3.88 33.64 -14.64
CA VAL A 660 3.20 34.80 -15.23
C VAL A 660 2.15 35.39 -14.28
N GLU A 661 1.43 34.56 -13.54
CA GLU A 661 0.46 35.01 -12.54
C GLU A 661 1.15 35.74 -11.38
N ASN A 662 2.25 35.17 -10.86
CA ASN A 662 3.03 35.72 -9.76
C ASN A 662 3.75 37.02 -10.16
N SER A 663 4.27 37.12 -11.39
CA SER A 663 4.85 38.38 -11.87
C SER A 663 3.78 39.48 -11.90
N GLY A 664 2.57 39.18 -12.37
CA GLY A 664 1.42 40.09 -12.35
C GLY A 664 1.09 40.60 -10.94
N LEU A 665 1.04 39.68 -9.97
CA LEU A 665 0.84 40.01 -8.55
C LEU A 665 1.89 40.98 -8.00
N VAL A 666 3.17 40.72 -8.26
CA VAL A 666 4.27 41.59 -7.83
C VAL A 666 4.13 42.99 -8.44
N PHE A 667 3.78 43.09 -9.73
CA PHE A 667 3.53 44.38 -10.37
C PHE A 667 2.33 45.12 -9.74
N PHE A 668 1.23 44.44 -9.41
CA PHE A 668 0.09 45.09 -8.73
C PHE A 668 0.46 45.68 -7.38
N VAL A 669 1.33 45.01 -6.62
CA VAL A 669 1.85 45.53 -5.35
C VAL A 669 2.78 46.73 -5.58
N LEU A 670 3.69 46.66 -6.57
CA LEU A 670 4.62 47.75 -6.87
C LEU A 670 3.94 48.99 -7.49
N LEU A 671 2.80 48.82 -8.15
CA LEU A 671 2.02 49.94 -8.69
C LEU A 671 1.49 50.88 -7.59
N ILE A 672 1.27 50.40 -6.37
CA ILE A 672 0.74 51.21 -5.27
C ILE A 672 1.71 52.34 -4.86
N PRO A 673 2.96 52.07 -4.45
CA PRO A 673 3.93 53.12 -4.14
C PRO A 673 4.30 53.92 -5.40
N PHE A 674 4.29 53.29 -6.58
CA PHE A 674 4.56 53.99 -7.83
C PHE A 674 3.51 55.07 -8.14
N VAL A 675 2.22 54.77 -8.00
CA VAL A 675 1.14 55.75 -8.23
C VAL A 675 1.20 56.89 -7.22
N TYR A 676 1.57 56.60 -5.97
CA TYR A 676 1.80 57.64 -4.97
C TYR A 676 2.94 58.59 -5.40
N VAL A 677 4.07 58.04 -5.84
CA VAL A 677 5.20 58.80 -6.37
C VAL A 677 4.81 59.57 -7.64
N LEU A 678 4.04 58.95 -8.53
CA LEU A 678 3.56 59.52 -9.79
C LEU A 678 2.63 60.70 -9.54
N GLU A 679 1.72 60.60 -8.56
CA GLU A 679 0.87 61.72 -8.15
C GLU A 679 1.72 62.91 -7.71
N ARG A 680 2.69 62.68 -6.82
CA ARG A 680 3.58 63.76 -6.32
C ARG A 680 4.43 64.37 -7.43
N ALA A 681 4.87 63.55 -8.39
CA ALA A 681 5.71 63.96 -9.51
C ALA A 681 4.93 64.75 -10.59
N LEU A 682 3.70 64.35 -10.93
CA LEU A 682 2.90 64.97 -12.01
C LEU A 682 1.90 66.01 -11.48
N TYR A 683 1.15 65.68 -10.44
CA TYR A 683 0.09 66.52 -9.86
C TYR A 683 0.50 66.99 -8.44
N HIS A 684 -0.26 67.89 -7.81
CA HIS A 684 0.02 68.34 -6.44
C HIS A 684 -1.28 68.75 -5.75
N GLY A 685 -2.23 67.83 -5.73
CA GLY A 685 -3.52 68.05 -5.07
C GLY A 685 -3.39 68.02 -3.56
N ARG A 686 -4.29 68.71 -2.85
CA ARG A 686 -4.52 68.52 -1.41
C ARG A 686 -5.95 68.03 -1.19
N GLY A 687 -6.13 67.13 -0.23
CA GLY A 687 -7.44 66.54 0.09
C GLY A 687 -7.97 65.62 -1.01
N LEU A 688 -9.30 65.58 -1.18
CA LEU A 688 -10.02 64.62 -2.03
C LEU A 688 -9.53 64.55 -3.49
N LYS A 689 -9.08 65.68 -4.06
CA LYS A 689 -8.59 65.73 -5.45
C LYS A 689 -7.30 64.92 -5.65
N SER A 690 -6.46 64.81 -4.62
CA SER A 690 -5.22 64.00 -4.68
C SER A 690 -5.55 62.52 -4.60
N SER A 691 -6.44 62.12 -3.67
CA SER A 691 -6.92 60.75 -3.57
C SER A 691 -7.61 60.27 -4.84
N LEU A 692 -8.42 61.14 -5.48
CA LEU A 692 -9.07 60.83 -6.76
C LEU A 692 -8.04 60.66 -7.88
N PHE A 693 -6.99 61.47 -7.93
CA PHE A 693 -5.91 61.32 -8.91
C PHE A 693 -5.16 59.99 -8.73
N ILE A 694 -4.84 59.61 -7.50
CA ILE A 694 -4.20 58.32 -7.18
C ILE A 694 -5.10 57.17 -7.66
N LEU A 695 -6.39 57.20 -7.31
CA LEU A 695 -7.33 56.15 -7.71
C LEU A 695 -7.43 56.03 -9.24
N LEU A 696 -7.63 57.14 -9.94
CA LEU A 696 -7.75 57.16 -11.41
C LEU A 696 -6.44 56.73 -12.10
N SER A 697 -5.30 57.17 -11.58
CA SER A 697 -3.98 56.78 -12.11
C SER A 697 -3.70 55.30 -11.89
N TYR A 698 -4.07 54.75 -10.72
CA TYR A 698 -3.95 53.33 -10.44
C TYR A 698 -4.85 52.50 -11.36
N MET A 699 -6.11 52.90 -11.55
CA MET A 699 -7.03 52.26 -12.50
C MET A 699 -6.50 52.34 -13.94
N ALA A 700 -5.96 53.49 -14.36
CA ALA A 700 -5.39 53.66 -15.70
C ALA A 700 -4.15 52.78 -15.92
N LEU A 701 -3.27 52.66 -14.92
CA LEU A 701 -2.08 51.81 -15.02
C LEU A 701 -2.43 50.31 -14.99
N ILE A 702 -3.45 49.89 -14.24
CA ILE A 702 -3.97 48.52 -14.31
C ILE A 702 -4.56 48.25 -15.69
N LEU A 703 -5.32 49.20 -16.25
CA LEU A 703 -5.86 49.09 -17.60
C LEU A 703 -4.75 49.01 -18.65
N MET A 704 -3.69 49.81 -18.51
CA MET A 704 -2.51 49.72 -19.37
C MET A 704 -1.79 48.37 -19.22
N PHE A 705 -1.66 47.89 -17.98
CA PHE A 705 -1.06 46.60 -17.68
C PHE A 705 -1.85 45.44 -18.30
N TRP A 706 -3.18 45.54 -18.38
CA TRP A 706 -4.03 44.55 -19.04
C TRP A 706 -3.66 44.35 -20.52
N PHE A 707 -3.34 45.41 -21.26
CA PHE A 707 -2.95 45.29 -22.67
C PHE A 707 -1.49 44.86 -22.89
N ILE A 708 -0.61 45.09 -21.92
CA ILE A 708 0.84 44.84 -22.07
C ILE A 708 1.24 43.49 -21.49
N HIS A 709 0.66 43.08 -20.36
CA HIS A 709 1.08 41.90 -19.63
C HIS A 709 0.02 40.80 -19.69
N PRO A 710 0.40 39.57 -20.09
CA PRO A 710 -0.58 38.50 -20.36
C PRO A 710 -1.21 37.89 -19.11
N SER A 711 -0.72 38.22 -17.91
CA SER A 711 -1.23 37.63 -16.66
C SER A 711 -2.73 37.78 -16.46
N MET A 712 -3.33 38.91 -16.85
CA MET A 712 -4.77 39.14 -16.63
C MET A 712 -5.66 38.23 -17.48
N GLU A 713 -5.20 37.85 -18.67
CA GLU A 713 -5.95 36.97 -19.59
C GLU A 713 -5.64 35.47 -19.34
N ILE A 714 -4.45 35.18 -18.82
CA ILE A 714 -4.06 33.82 -18.42
C ILE A 714 -4.73 33.45 -17.09
N MET A 715 -4.77 34.36 -16.11
CA MET A 715 -5.38 34.16 -14.79
C MET A 715 -6.87 33.85 -14.89
N HIS A 716 -7.27 32.70 -14.35
CA HIS A 716 -8.68 32.44 -14.08
C HIS A 716 -9.13 33.28 -12.88
N GLY A 717 -9.95 34.30 -13.11
CA GLY A 717 -10.48 35.15 -12.03
C GLY A 717 -9.49 36.21 -11.53
N TRP A 718 -8.88 36.99 -12.44
CA TRP A 718 -7.97 38.10 -12.11
C TRP A 718 -8.45 39.13 -11.06
N PRO A 719 -9.77 39.36 -10.81
CA PRO A 719 -10.18 40.26 -9.73
C PRO A 719 -9.83 39.72 -8.34
N ILE A 720 -9.71 38.40 -8.15
CA ILE A 720 -9.43 37.78 -6.85
C ILE A 720 -8.03 38.15 -6.34
N PRO A 721 -6.94 37.97 -7.10
CA PRO A 721 -5.61 38.43 -6.72
C PRO A 721 -5.57 39.94 -6.39
N LEU A 722 -6.27 40.76 -7.18
CA LEU A 722 -6.34 42.21 -6.98
C LEU A 722 -7.10 42.58 -5.68
N ALA A 723 -8.19 41.88 -5.39
CA ALA A 723 -8.90 41.99 -4.13
C ALA A 723 -8.04 41.53 -2.95
N GLY A 724 -7.27 40.45 -3.12
CA GLY A 724 -6.31 39.95 -2.12
C GLY A 724 -5.23 40.98 -1.78
N VAL A 725 -4.61 41.60 -2.78
CA VAL A 725 -3.65 42.71 -2.57
C VAL A 725 -4.33 43.88 -1.86
N SER A 726 -5.56 44.23 -2.26
CA SER A 726 -6.31 45.31 -1.62
C SER A 726 -6.62 45.02 -0.15
N LEU A 727 -7.03 43.78 0.18
CA LEU A 727 -7.24 43.31 1.54
C LEU A 727 -5.94 43.32 2.34
N LEU A 728 -4.82 42.87 1.77
CA LEU A 728 -3.50 42.93 2.42
C LEU A 728 -3.09 44.36 2.76
N ILE A 729 -3.36 45.35 1.90
CA ILE A 729 -3.09 46.77 2.19
C ILE A 729 -3.96 47.25 3.36
N LEU A 730 -5.27 46.96 3.31
CA LEU A 730 -6.21 47.36 4.36
C LEU A 730 -5.82 46.75 5.72
N SER A 731 -5.47 45.47 5.73
CA SER A 731 -4.96 44.78 6.91
C SER A 731 -3.63 45.37 7.39
N SER A 732 -2.73 45.73 6.48
CA SER A 732 -1.44 46.37 6.83
C SER A 732 -1.63 47.76 7.42
N LEU A 733 -2.56 48.56 6.89
CA LEU A 733 -2.92 49.88 7.43
C LEU A 733 -3.54 49.74 8.82
N LEU A 734 -4.47 48.79 9.00
CA LEU A 734 -5.05 48.48 10.29
C LEU A 734 -3.95 48.11 11.29
N MET A 735 -3.06 47.20 10.91
CA MET A 735 -1.92 46.78 11.74
C MET A 735 -0.98 47.94 12.07
N TYR A 736 -0.71 48.84 11.12
CA TYR A 736 0.07 50.05 11.36
C TYR A 736 -0.59 50.95 12.42
N PHE A 737 -1.90 51.20 12.32
CA PHE A 737 -2.63 51.99 13.31
C PHE A 737 -2.62 51.30 14.68
N THR A 738 -2.86 50.00 14.73
CA THR A 738 -2.81 49.23 15.98
C THR A 738 -1.42 49.27 16.61
N LEU A 739 -0.35 49.11 15.83
CA LEU A 739 1.03 49.21 16.33
C LEU A 739 1.38 50.62 16.81
N ASN A 740 0.91 51.66 16.11
CA ASN A 740 1.12 53.05 16.55
C ASN A 740 0.37 53.35 17.85
N GLU A 741 -0.90 52.95 17.97
CA GLU A 741 -1.65 53.07 19.22
C GLU A 741 -1.00 52.26 20.35
N THR A 742 -0.56 51.04 20.05
CA THR A 742 0.17 50.21 21.02
C THR A 742 1.46 50.88 21.46
N LYS A 743 2.24 51.48 20.54
CA LYS A 743 3.44 52.27 20.86
C LYS A 743 3.11 53.48 21.72
N LEU A 744 2.03 54.19 21.42
CA LEU A 744 1.58 55.34 22.23
C LEU A 744 1.22 54.91 23.65
N VAL A 745 0.52 53.80 23.81
CA VAL A 745 0.17 53.23 25.12
C VAL A 745 1.43 52.74 25.86
N LEU A 746 2.34 52.02 25.17
CA LEU A 746 3.62 51.59 25.74
C LEU A 746 4.49 52.77 26.17
N SER A 747 4.53 53.84 25.38
CA SER A 747 5.26 55.06 25.70
C SER A 747 4.71 55.70 26.98
N ARG A 748 3.38 55.82 27.10
CA ARG A 748 2.72 56.31 28.33
C ARG A 748 2.98 55.40 29.55
N LEU A 749 3.01 54.08 29.38
CA LEU A 749 3.34 53.13 30.45
C LEU A 749 4.82 53.22 30.85
N LYS A 750 5.73 53.31 29.88
CA LYS A 750 7.17 53.49 30.08
C LYS A 750 7.46 54.80 30.81
N GLU A 751 6.81 55.90 30.42
CA GLU A 751 6.89 57.19 31.12
C GLU A 751 6.48 57.07 32.60
N LYS A 752 5.48 56.24 32.90
CA LYS A 752 4.95 56.03 34.26
C LYS A 752 5.86 55.15 35.14
N VAL A 753 6.65 54.25 34.55
CA VAL A 753 7.52 53.29 35.27
C VAL A 753 8.98 53.73 35.35
N ILE A 754 9.53 54.34 34.28
CA ILE A 754 10.98 54.62 34.14
C ILE A 754 11.28 56.13 34.17
N GLY A 755 10.28 57.00 34.02
CA GLY A 755 10.45 58.45 33.97
C GLY A 755 10.92 58.98 32.61
N LYS A 756 10.73 60.28 32.36
CA LYS A 756 10.96 60.95 31.06
C LYS A 756 12.44 61.01 30.66
N HIS A 757 12.93 60.00 29.95
CA HIS A 757 14.24 60.02 29.30
C HIS A 757 14.17 59.43 27.88
N GLU A 758 13.55 60.16 26.95
CA GLU A 758 13.77 59.98 25.51
C GLU A 758 13.33 61.24 24.75
N ILE A 759 14.23 61.84 23.95
CA ILE A 759 13.85 62.85 22.96
C ILE A 759 13.26 62.08 21.78
N GLU A 760 11.94 62.16 21.61
CA GLU A 760 11.24 61.57 20.47
C GLU A 760 11.73 62.25 19.18
N ARG A 761 12.73 61.65 18.51
CA ARG A 761 13.14 62.09 17.17
C ARG A 761 12.05 61.59 16.22
N PRO A 762 11.30 62.47 15.54
CA PRO A 762 10.24 62.04 14.63
C PRO A 762 10.89 61.61 13.31
N THR A 763 11.58 60.47 13.35
CA THR A 763 12.36 59.95 12.21
C THR A 763 11.43 59.68 11.04
N THR A 764 10.20 59.24 11.32
CA THR A 764 9.14 59.02 10.33
C THR A 764 8.61 60.31 9.69
N ALA A 765 8.39 61.38 10.47
CA ALA A 765 7.95 62.67 9.95
C ALA A 765 9.07 63.37 9.15
N LEU A 766 10.31 63.26 9.62
CA LEU A 766 11.49 63.73 8.90
C LEU A 766 11.65 62.97 7.57
N LEU A 767 11.56 61.63 7.56
CA LEU A 767 11.57 60.83 6.34
C LEU A 767 10.42 61.18 5.38
N ALA A 768 9.20 61.38 5.89
CA ALA A 768 8.05 61.79 5.08
C ALA A 768 8.25 63.20 4.46
N SER A 769 8.86 64.13 5.21
CA SER A 769 9.19 65.46 4.70
C SER A 769 10.32 65.42 3.66
N PHE A 770 11.37 64.61 3.87
CA PHE A 770 12.46 64.44 2.92
C PHE A 770 12.02 63.76 1.62
N THR A 771 11.16 62.73 1.70
CA THR A 771 10.60 62.07 0.52
C THR A 771 9.69 63.02 -0.26
N SER A 772 8.82 63.76 0.44
CA SER A 772 8.00 64.83 -0.16
C SER A 772 8.86 65.89 -0.87
N MET A 773 9.86 66.45 -0.20
CA MET A 773 10.76 67.48 -0.76
C MET A 773 11.66 66.94 -1.89
N GLY A 774 12.13 65.70 -1.78
CA GLY A 774 12.93 65.02 -2.80
C GLY A 774 12.15 64.83 -4.10
N LEU A 775 10.88 64.42 -4.01
CA LEU A 775 9.97 64.30 -5.14
C LEU A 775 9.63 65.66 -5.77
N GLU A 776 9.59 66.72 -4.97
CA GLU A 776 9.33 68.09 -5.44
C GLU A 776 10.48 68.67 -6.29
N ASN A 777 11.73 68.26 -6.01
CA ASN A 777 12.90 68.65 -6.81
C ASN A 777 12.92 68.01 -8.21
N ILE A 778 12.25 66.87 -8.42
CA ILE A 778 12.11 66.23 -9.74
C ILE A 778 11.39 67.17 -10.71
N LYS A 779 10.39 67.92 -10.21
CA LYS A 779 9.58 68.89 -10.97
C LYS A 779 10.35 70.14 -11.39
N ARG A 780 11.31 70.60 -10.58
CA ARG A 780 12.09 71.83 -10.84
C ARG A 780 13.13 71.66 -11.97
N ARG A 781 13.61 70.43 -12.21
CA ARG A 781 14.68 70.14 -13.20
C ARG A 781 14.24 69.12 -14.25
N LYS A 782 13.13 69.39 -14.95
CA LYS A 782 12.46 68.46 -15.88
C LYS A 782 13.38 67.76 -16.88
N ILE A 783 14.28 68.48 -17.55
CA ILE A 783 15.21 67.90 -18.55
C ILE A 783 16.16 66.88 -17.90
N ARG A 784 16.81 67.28 -16.79
CA ARG A 784 17.75 66.41 -16.06
C ARG A 784 17.05 65.19 -15.47
N SER A 785 15.88 65.38 -14.87
CA SER A 785 15.08 64.28 -14.31
C SER A 785 14.64 63.30 -15.39
N THR A 786 14.20 63.78 -16.56
CA THR A 786 13.77 62.93 -17.68
C THR A 786 14.94 62.12 -18.24
N LEU A 787 16.11 62.75 -18.43
CA LEU A 787 17.32 62.05 -18.87
C LEU A 787 17.76 60.97 -17.88
N ILE A 788 17.74 61.26 -16.57
CA ILE A 788 18.08 60.28 -15.53
C ILE A 788 17.08 59.12 -15.52
N LEU A 789 15.78 59.40 -15.56
CA LEU A 789 14.76 58.35 -15.56
C LEU A 789 14.86 57.47 -16.81
N THR A 790 15.09 58.07 -17.97
CA THR A 790 15.32 57.35 -19.24
C THR A 790 16.57 56.49 -19.15
N THR A 791 17.66 57.01 -18.58
CA THR A 791 18.92 56.27 -18.40
C THR A 791 18.71 55.08 -17.46
N ILE A 792 18.05 55.27 -16.32
CA ILE A 792 17.73 54.19 -15.38
C ILE A 792 16.82 53.16 -16.06
N THR A 793 15.83 53.59 -16.84
CA THR A 793 14.93 52.70 -17.58
C THR A 793 15.68 51.87 -18.62
N LEU A 794 16.60 52.48 -19.38
CA LEU A 794 17.41 51.78 -20.36
C LEU A 794 18.42 50.82 -19.71
N ILE A 795 19.04 51.21 -18.59
CA ILE A 795 19.96 50.34 -17.84
C ILE A 795 19.20 49.16 -17.25
N THR A 796 18.05 49.40 -16.62
CA THR A 796 17.21 48.32 -16.07
C THR A 796 16.70 47.42 -17.17
N LEU A 797 16.19 47.96 -18.28
CA LEU A 797 15.79 47.19 -19.46
C LEU A 797 16.96 46.34 -19.99
N SER A 798 18.13 46.94 -20.19
CA SER A 798 19.32 46.24 -20.68
C SER A 798 19.77 45.13 -19.73
N LEU A 799 19.78 45.39 -18.42
CA LEU A 799 20.16 44.39 -17.42
C LEU A 799 19.13 43.25 -17.41
N THR A 800 17.83 43.56 -17.51
CA THR A 800 16.75 42.56 -17.50
C THR A 800 16.79 41.69 -18.76
N LEU A 801 17.04 42.29 -19.93
CA LEU A 801 17.22 41.55 -21.17
C LEU A 801 18.48 40.66 -21.11
N PHE A 802 19.58 41.18 -20.55
CA PHE A 802 20.84 40.43 -20.41
C PHE A 802 20.74 39.28 -19.40
N THR A 803 19.98 39.43 -18.32
CA THR A 803 19.81 38.38 -17.29
C THR A 803 18.77 37.33 -17.67
N SER A 804 18.09 37.47 -18.82
CA SER A 804 17.19 36.44 -19.34
C SER A 804 18.00 35.19 -19.73
N THR A 805 18.05 34.23 -18.82
CA THR A 805 18.76 32.97 -18.98
C THR A 805 17.76 31.86 -19.21
N VAL A 806 17.94 31.09 -20.28
CA VAL A 806 17.13 29.91 -20.59
C VAL A 806 17.86 28.70 -20.02
N SER A 807 17.22 27.97 -19.12
CA SER A 807 17.75 26.71 -18.61
C SER A 807 17.50 25.60 -19.63
N MET A 808 18.56 24.97 -20.13
CA MET A 808 18.46 23.84 -21.04
C MET A 808 18.93 22.57 -20.32
N PRO A 809 18.07 21.54 -20.17
CA PRO A 809 18.50 20.26 -19.64
C PRO A 809 19.42 19.59 -20.67
N PHE A 810 20.62 19.20 -20.24
CA PHE A 810 21.54 18.40 -21.03
C PHE A 810 21.79 17.07 -20.33
N VAL A 811 21.93 16.01 -21.11
CA VAL A 811 22.34 14.71 -20.59
C VAL A 811 23.84 14.78 -20.32
N LYS A 812 24.22 14.70 -19.04
CA LYS A 812 25.63 14.60 -18.65
C LYS A 812 26.04 13.13 -18.71
N SER A 813 26.80 12.75 -19.73
CA SER A 813 27.51 11.47 -19.72
C SER A 813 28.75 11.59 -18.83
N SER A 814 28.95 10.59 -17.97
CA SER A 814 30.22 10.39 -17.27
C SER A 814 30.80 9.09 -17.76
N GLU A 815 31.92 9.18 -18.47
CA GLU A 815 32.70 8.00 -18.83
C GLU A 815 33.34 7.47 -17.54
N VAL A 816 33.06 6.21 -17.22
CA VAL A 816 33.73 5.50 -16.14
C VAL A 816 34.89 4.77 -16.78
N GLU A 817 36.12 4.98 -16.29
CA GLU A 817 37.28 4.16 -16.66
C GLU A 817 37.04 2.73 -16.13
N SER A 818 36.37 1.93 -16.94
CA SER A 818 36.14 0.50 -16.71
C SER A 818 36.92 -0.29 -17.76
N PRO A 819 37.40 -1.51 -17.43
CA PRO A 819 37.90 -2.43 -18.46
C PRO A 819 36.87 -2.58 -19.59
N GLU A 820 37.35 -2.91 -20.80
CA GLU A 820 36.55 -3.08 -22.02
C GLU A 820 35.19 -3.72 -21.74
N SER A 821 34.13 -3.06 -22.21
CA SER A 821 32.76 -3.54 -22.00
C SER A 821 32.60 -4.92 -22.65
N ARG A 822 32.28 -5.94 -21.84
CA ARG A 822 32.07 -7.33 -22.32
C ARG A 822 30.84 -7.48 -23.22
N TYR A 823 29.98 -6.47 -23.30
CA TYR A 823 28.81 -6.47 -24.18
C TYR A 823 28.49 -5.05 -24.67
N SER A 824 27.80 -4.98 -25.81
CA SER A 824 27.24 -3.73 -26.34
C SER A 824 25.78 -3.62 -25.94
N GLY A 825 25.47 -2.79 -24.94
CA GLY A 825 24.09 -2.60 -24.48
C GLY A 825 23.98 -1.57 -23.36
N ILE A 826 22.75 -1.40 -22.85
CA ILE A 826 22.45 -0.45 -21.77
C ILE A 826 22.06 -1.25 -20.53
N LEU A 827 22.83 -1.11 -19.44
CA LEU A 827 22.39 -1.58 -18.12
C LEU A 827 21.47 -0.54 -17.50
N LEU A 828 20.19 -0.88 -17.35
CA LEU A 828 19.25 -0.07 -16.59
C LEU A 828 19.26 -0.55 -15.14
N LYS A 829 19.79 0.30 -14.26
CA LYS A 829 19.91 0.05 -12.84
C LYS A 829 19.54 1.32 -12.09
N ARG A 830 18.75 1.17 -11.04
CA ARG A 830 18.44 2.27 -10.12
C ARG A 830 19.37 2.16 -8.91
N GLU A 831 19.97 3.29 -8.54
CA GLU A 831 20.95 3.37 -7.45
C GLU A 831 22.04 2.29 -7.55
N PHE A 832 22.35 1.60 -6.45
CA PHE A 832 23.32 0.51 -6.41
C PHE A 832 22.68 -0.88 -6.56
N GLY A 833 21.42 -0.98 -7.02
CA GLY A 833 20.73 -2.27 -7.20
C GLY A 833 20.34 -2.89 -5.87
N GLN A 834 20.12 -2.03 -4.87
CA GLN A 834 19.63 -2.42 -3.56
C GLN A 834 18.13 -2.77 -3.64
N PRO A 835 17.58 -3.53 -2.68
CA PRO A 835 16.16 -3.87 -2.63
C PRO A 835 15.20 -2.66 -2.67
N SER A 836 15.65 -1.47 -2.26
CA SER A 836 14.90 -0.20 -2.34
C SER A 836 14.78 0.38 -3.76
N ALA A 837 15.60 -0.08 -4.69
CA ALA A 837 15.75 0.46 -6.03
C ALA A 837 15.05 -0.42 -7.08
N TYR A 838 13.76 -0.67 -6.86
CA TYR A 838 12.90 -1.51 -7.71
C TYR A 838 12.69 -0.91 -9.11
N ILE A 839 12.79 -1.78 -10.13
CA ILE A 839 12.45 -1.48 -11.53
C ILE A 839 11.34 -2.44 -11.93
N ASN A 840 10.20 -1.89 -12.36
CA ASN A 840 9.05 -2.68 -12.80
C ASN A 840 9.22 -3.21 -14.25
N ASP A 841 8.69 -4.39 -14.55
CA ASP A 841 8.62 -5.01 -15.88
C ASP A 841 8.11 -4.06 -16.98
N ARG A 842 7.26 -3.07 -16.64
CA ARG A 842 6.74 -2.07 -17.59
C ARG A 842 7.83 -1.26 -18.29
N LEU A 843 9.04 -1.19 -17.73
CA LEU A 843 10.15 -0.55 -18.42
C LEU A 843 10.46 -1.23 -19.77
N LYS A 844 10.17 -2.53 -19.92
CA LYS A 844 10.20 -3.23 -21.21
C LYS A 844 9.24 -2.64 -22.22
N LEU A 845 8.02 -2.33 -21.77
CA LEU A 845 7.01 -1.68 -22.62
C LEU A 845 7.52 -0.30 -23.05
N LEU A 846 8.12 0.47 -22.14
CA LEU A 846 8.70 1.76 -22.51
C LEU A 846 9.83 1.62 -23.53
N ALA A 847 10.73 0.63 -23.38
CA ALA A 847 11.79 0.37 -24.35
C ALA A 847 11.21 0.06 -25.74
N ARG A 848 10.11 -0.70 -25.80
CA ARG A 848 9.35 -0.96 -27.04
C ARG A 848 8.82 0.33 -27.67
N ALA A 849 8.22 1.22 -26.89
CA ALA A 849 7.70 2.50 -27.40
C ALA A 849 8.81 3.42 -27.94
N LEU A 850 10.01 3.37 -27.38
CA LEU A 850 11.12 4.23 -27.79
C LEU A 850 11.87 3.73 -29.03
N ILE A 851 11.94 2.41 -29.23
CA ILE A 851 12.76 1.79 -30.29
C ILE A 851 11.89 1.26 -31.45
N GLY A 852 10.58 1.08 -31.25
CA GLY A 852 9.57 0.78 -32.28
C GLY A 852 9.51 -0.68 -32.74
N ASP A 853 10.65 -1.39 -32.78
CA ASP A 853 10.74 -2.77 -33.28
C ASP A 853 11.24 -3.74 -32.20
N GLU A 854 10.34 -4.62 -31.74
CA GLU A 854 10.61 -5.63 -30.71
C GLU A 854 11.68 -6.64 -31.13
N SER A 855 11.83 -6.89 -32.44
CA SER A 855 12.83 -7.83 -32.95
C SER A 855 14.27 -7.32 -32.80
N ARG A 856 14.45 -6.02 -32.55
CA ARG A 856 15.75 -5.36 -32.41
C ARG A 856 16.18 -5.16 -30.97
N ILE A 857 15.35 -5.55 -29.99
CA ILE A 857 15.59 -5.31 -28.57
C ILE A 857 15.64 -6.64 -27.83
N VAL A 858 16.81 -6.97 -27.30
CA VAL A 858 16.94 -8.07 -26.34
C VAL A 858 16.90 -7.47 -24.94
N VAL A 859 15.83 -7.75 -24.19
CA VAL A 859 15.76 -7.42 -22.76
C VAL A 859 16.06 -8.66 -21.95
N ALA A 860 17.14 -8.61 -21.15
CA ALA A 860 17.52 -9.61 -20.19
C ALA A 860 17.27 -9.10 -18.76
N GLU A 861 16.35 -9.74 -18.05
CA GLU A 861 16.01 -9.39 -16.67
C GLU A 861 16.91 -10.08 -15.67
N ARG A 862 17.13 -9.38 -14.55
CA ARG A 862 17.82 -9.91 -13.36
C ARG A 862 16.99 -9.57 -12.14
N VAL A 863 16.62 -10.60 -11.38
CA VAL A 863 15.88 -10.48 -10.14
C VAL A 863 16.77 -10.96 -9.00
N TRP A 864 16.73 -10.27 -7.86
CA TRP A 864 17.47 -10.67 -6.67
C TRP A 864 16.47 -11.02 -5.57
N TYR A 865 16.45 -12.28 -5.17
CA TYR A 865 15.74 -12.73 -3.99
C TYR A 865 16.68 -12.71 -2.79
N TYR A 866 16.37 -11.84 -1.83
CA TYR A 866 17.01 -11.84 -0.53
C TYR A 866 16.06 -12.54 0.46
N PRO A 867 16.55 -13.50 1.26
CA PRO A 867 15.78 -14.07 2.35
C PRO A 867 15.25 -12.97 3.28
N PRO A 868 14.16 -13.23 4.04
CA PRO A 868 13.54 -12.24 4.90
C PRO A 868 14.55 -11.46 5.75
N LEU A 869 14.63 -10.16 5.46
CA LEU A 869 15.28 -9.05 6.17
C LEU A 869 14.96 -9.00 7.65
N LEU A 870 15.43 -9.92 8.48
CA LEU A 870 15.41 -9.69 9.91
C LEU A 870 16.79 -9.37 10.48
N PHE A 871 17.72 -10.28 10.68
CA PHE A 871 18.99 -9.89 11.33
C PHE A 871 20.24 -10.65 10.87
N LEU A 872 20.06 -11.66 10.01
CA LEU A 872 21.12 -12.48 9.45
C LEU A 872 20.75 -12.75 8.00
N GLY A 873 21.43 -12.08 7.07
CA GLY A 873 21.10 -12.04 5.65
C GLY A 873 21.49 -13.30 4.90
N TYR A 874 21.24 -14.48 5.46
CA TYR A 874 21.52 -15.77 4.83
C TYR A 874 20.34 -16.72 4.92
N THR A 875 20.31 -17.70 4.03
CA THR A 875 19.42 -18.85 4.11
C THR A 875 20.19 -20.10 3.72
N GLU A 876 19.63 -21.27 3.98
CA GLU A 876 20.32 -22.54 3.73
C GLU A 876 19.97 -23.09 2.36
N LEU A 877 21.00 -23.58 1.67
CA LEU A 877 20.91 -24.43 0.51
C LEU A 877 21.43 -25.82 0.92
N LYS A 878 20.67 -26.86 0.65
CA LYS A 878 20.95 -28.22 1.13
C LYS A 878 21.07 -29.20 -0.05
N SER A 879 22.04 -30.11 0.00
CA SER A 879 22.11 -31.28 -0.86
C SER A 879 21.69 -32.54 -0.09
N SER A 880 21.71 -33.71 -0.72
CA SER A 880 21.47 -34.97 -0.02
C SER A 880 22.52 -35.27 1.06
N THR A 881 23.70 -34.63 1.03
CA THR A 881 24.83 -34.95 1.90
C THR A 881 25.27 -33.81 2.81
N THR A 882 25.19 -32.56 2.35
CA THR A 882 25.69 -31.38 3.09
C THR A 882 24.75 -30.19 2.95
N SER A 883 24.95 -29.15 3.75
CA SER A 883 24.25 -27.87 3.60
C SER A 883 25.20 -26.69 3.75
N THR A 884 24.84 -25.57 3.14
CA THR A 884 25.63 -24.33 3.17
C THR A 884 24.72 -23.10 3.23
N GLU A 885 25.27 -21.99 3.70
CA GLU A 885 24.55 -20.72 3.82
C GLU A 885 24.79 -19.85 2.58
N ILE A 886 23.73 -19.28 2.03
CA ILE A 886 23.76 -18.36 0.89
C ILE A 886 23.07 -17.05 1.24
N LEU A 887 23.59 -15.93 0.70
CA LEU A 887 23.07 -14.59 1.02
C LEU A 887 21.83 -14.21 0.20
N ALA A 888 21.78 -14.64 -1.05
CA ALA A 888 20.73 -14.29 -1.99
C ALA A 888 20.67 -15.31 -3.13
N VAL A 889 19.54 -15.36 -3.81
CA VAL A 889 19.36 -16.09 -5.06
C VAL A 889 19.15 -15.09 -6.19
N ALA A 890 19.86 -15.26 -7.29
CA ALA A 890 19.67 -14.46 -8.50
C ALA A 890 18.76 -15.22 -9.47
N GLY A 891 17.63 -14.61 -9.85
CA GLY A 891 16.83 -15.03 -10.98
C GLY A 891 17.35 -14.36 -12.26
N LEU A 892 17.75 -15.17 -13.24
CA LEU A 892 18.36 -14.68 -14.47
C LEU A 892 17.51 -15.10 -15.68
N SER A 893 17.37 -14.20 -16.64
CA SER A 893 16.64 -14.51 -17.88
C SER A 893 17.43 -15.53 -18.73
N PRO A 894 16.73 -16.45 -19.43
CA PRO A 894 17.33 -17.26 -20.51
C PRO A 894 18.03 -16.42 -21.59
N ARG A 895 17.67 -15.14 -21.73
CA ARG A 895 18.25 -14.20 -22.69
C ARG A 895 19.46 -13.43 -22.16
N GLU A 896 19.94 -13.72 -20.95
CA GLU A 896 21.08 -13.04 -20.33
C GLU A 896 22.40 -13.36 -21.05
N PRO A 897 23.03 -12.39 -21.72
CA PRO A 897 24.22 -12.67 -22.54
C PRO A 897 25.48 -12.89 -21.69
N LEU A 898 25.67 -12.12 -20.60
CA LEU A 898 26.97 -12.06 -19.93
C LEU A 898 27.29 -13.29 -19.08
N MET A 899 26.30 -13.83 -18.38
CA MET A 899 26.51 -14.95 -17.46
C MET A 899 26.38 -16.31 -18.17
N SER A 900 25.74 -16.35 -19.35
CA SER A 900 25.58 -17.58 -20.11
C SER A 900 26.89 -18.17 -20.63
N GLU A 901 27.88 -17.32 -20.96
CA GLU A 901 29.20 -17.74 -21.45
C GLU A 901 30.13 -18.22 -20.32
N GLU A 902 29.79 -17.95 -19.06
CA GLU A 902 30.60 -18.30 -17.89
C GLU A 902 30.22 -19.67 -17.29
N VAL A 903 29.27 -20.40 -17.90
CA VAL A 903 28.90 -21.76 -17.50
C VAL A 903 30.05 -22.72 -17.80
N ILE A 904 30.66 -23.27 -16.75
CA ILE A 904 31.83 -24.16 -16.85
C ILE A 904 31.41 -25.59 -17.23
N MET A 905 30.26 -26.05 -16.71
CA MET A 905 29.73 -27.39 -16.90
C MET A 905 28.20 -27.32 -17.01
N GLY A 906 27.58 -28.17 -17.82
CA GLY A 906 26.11 -28.17 -17.98
C GLY A 906 25.63 -27.21 -19.07
N ARG A 907 24.51 -26.51 -18.85
CA ARG A 907 23.87 -25.61 -19.81
C ARG A 907 23.25 -24.37 -19.16
N TRP A 908 23.01 -23.35 -19.97
CA TRP A 908 22.22 -22.19 -19.56
C TRP A 908 20.71 -22.50 -19.50
N PHE A 909 19.97 -21.59 -18.86
CA PHE A 909 18.51 -21.66 -18.76
C PHE A 909 17.82 -21.61 -20.14
N GLU A 910 16.77 -22.40 -20.29
CA GLU A 910 15.85 -22.40 -21.42
C GLU A 910 14.47 -21.81 -21.01
N PRO A 911 13.67 -21.26 -21.93
CA PRO A 911 12.41 -20.58 -21.59
C PRO A 911 11.36 -21.45 -20.87
N TYR A 912 11.47 -22.77 -20.96
CA TYR A 912 10.54 -23.75 -20.38
C TYR A 912 11.14 -24.48 -19.17
N ASP A 913 12.32 -24.07 -18.71
CA ASP A 913 12.91 -24.63 -17.50
C ASP A 913 12.13 -24.21 -16.26
N GLU A 914 11.80 -25.19 -15.42
CA GLU A 914 11.14 -24.98 -14.14
C GLU A 914 11.88 -25.71 -13.02
N ASN A 915 11.97 -25.09 -11.84
CA ASN A 915 12.64 -25.65 -10.67
C ASN A 915 14.08 -26.16 -10.97
N VAL A 916 14.85 -25.35 -11.69
CA VAL A 916 16.27 -25.60 -11.97
C VAL A 916 17.15 -24.51 -11.36
N CYS A 917 18.42 -24.81 -11.14
CA CYS A 917 19.40 -23.81 -10.73
C CYS A 917 20.75 -24.01 -11.42
N ILE A 918 21.53 -22.94 -11.42
CA ILE A 918 22.96 -22.94 -11.76
C ILE A 918 23.71 -22.55 -10.49
N LEU A 919 24.76 -23.29 -10.15
CA LEU A 919 25.56 -23.06 -8.95
C LEU A 919 26.94 -22.52 -9.31
N THR A 920 27.53 -21.71 -8.43
CA THR A 920 28.95 -21.36 -8.58
C THR A 920 29.80 -22.59 -8.27
N SER A 921 31.00 -22.69 -8.87
CA SER A 921 31.92 -23.81 -8.61
C SER A 921 32.20 -24.01 -7.12
N SER A 922 32.37 -22.91 -6.36
CA SER A 922 32.54 -22.96 -4.92
C SER A 922 31.32 -23.54 -4.18
N LEU A 923 30.10 -23.22 -4.60
CA LEU A 923 28.89 -23.78 -3.99
C LEU A 923 28.72 -25.26 -4.33
N ALA A 924 28.99 -25.66 -5.58
CA ALA A 924 28.94 -27.05 -6.00
C ALA A 924 29.94 -27.92 -5.22
N GLU A 925 31.16 -27.43 -4.99
CA GLU A 925 32.18 -28.09 -4.16
C GLU A 925 31.75 -28.22 -2.70
N LEU A 926 31.23 -27.15 -2.09
CA LEU A 926 30.75 -27.16 -0.69
C LEU A 926 29.55 -28.10 -0.50
N LEU A 927 28.66 -28.18 -1.49
CA LEU A 927 27.49 -29.03 -1.47
C LEU A 927 27.76 -30.47 -1.91
N ASN A 928 28.95 -30.73 -2.48
CA ASN A 928 29.33 -32.00 -3.08
C ASN A 928 28.29 -32.49 -4.10
N VAL A 929 27.92 -31.61 -5.03
CA VAL A 929 26.92 -31.87 -6.09
C VAL A 929 27.48 -31.58 -7.48
N SER A 930 26.89 -32.20 -8.48
CA SER A 930 27.21 -32.10 -9.90
C SER A 930 25.96 -31.86 -10.75
N VAL A 931 26.12 -31.62 -12.06
CA VAL A 931 24.99 -31.43 -12.97
C VAL A 931 24.12 -32.68 -13.01
N GLY A 932 22.81 -32.51 -12.79
CA GLY A 932 21.82 -33.58 -12.67
C GLY A 932 21.42 -33.89 -11.21
N ASP A 933 22.21 -33.45 -10.23
CA ASP A 933 21.86 -33.59 -8.82
C ASP A 933 20.78 -32.59 -8.40
N THR A 934 20.16 -32.84 -7.25
CA THR A 934 19.10 -31.98 -6.69
C THR A 934 19.58 -31.29 -5.43
N VAL A 935 19.30 -30.00 -5.33
CA VAL A 935 19.48 -29.20 -4.12
C VAL A 935 18.13 -28.69 -3.62
N GLU A 936 18.00 -28.50 -2.32
CA GLU A 936 16.80 -28.02 -1.65
C GLU A 936 17.02 -26.61 -1.12
N PHE A 937 16.13 -25.69 -1.50
CA PHE A 937 16.11 -24.29 -1.10
C PHE A 937 14.74 -23.94 -0.52
N GLN A 938 14.62 -23.79 0.80
CA GLN A 938 13.35 -23.46 1.47
C GLN A 938 12.18 -24.39 1.07
N GLY A 939 12.42 -25.71 1.04
CA GLY A 939 11.46 -26.72 0.60
C GLY A 939 11.34 -26.86 -0.93
N LEU A 940 11.98 -25.98 -1.71
CA LEU A 940 12.03 -26.06 -3.17
C LEU A 940 13.16 -27.00 -3.61
N LYS A 941 12.79 -28.12 -4.25
CA LYS A 941 13.77 -28.99 -4.92
C LYS A 941 14.13 -28.41 -6.28
N LEU A 942 15.40 -28.08 -6.45
CA LEU A 942 15.98 -27.50 -7.66
C LEU A 942 16.95 -28.50 -8.30
N THR A 943 16.79 -28.76 -9.59
CA THR A 943 17.75 -29.58 -10.36
C THR A 943 18.93 -28.72 -10.80
N VAL A 944 20.15 -29.15 -10.49
CA VAL A 944 21.37 -28.45 -10.93
C VAL A 944 21.59 -28.72 -12.41
N ILE A 945 21.50 -27.68 -13.24
CA ILE A 945 21.69 -27.79 -14.69
C ILE A 945 23.02 -27.21 -15.18
N GLY A 946 23.75 -26.49 -14.32
CA GLY A 946 25.06 -25.93 -14.62
C GLY A 946 25.78 -25.30 -13.44
#